data_AF-A0A9E7EJT3-F1
#
_entry.id   AF-A0A9E7EJT3-F1
#
_cell.length_a   1.000
_cell.length_b   1.000
_cell.length_c   1.000
_cell.angle_alpha   90.00
_cell.angle_beta   90.00
_cell.angle_gamma   90.00
#
_symmetry.space_group_name_H-M   'P 1'
#
loop_
_entity.id
_entity.type
_entity.pdbx_description
1 polymer ?
#
loop_
_entity_poly.entity_id
_entity_poly.type
_entity_poly.pdbx_seq_one_letter_code
_entity_poly.pdbx_strand_id
1 'polypeptide(L)'
;MSSSMPLLLPPSPLPTLFAILILPLSLLLLRLALQRNLRARAHGMPPSPPKLPFIGNFHQLGSLPHRSLHALSQKHGPLMLLHLGQIPTLVVSSPDAAREVMRTHDHVFASRPALKPSKVLHNDCKDLAFAPYGEHWRQLRKICVVHLLSSTRVQSYRLIREEEVGFMIRKISSRASPTTTSVDMSEILYSLFNDIICRVVSGKFAREEGRNVLFRELIEEYLVLLSRIYVGDYFPWLGWLDVLFGSMARAQKNKKRWDDLLDGVIQEHEDRSAKGDDGEKDFVDVLLSLREDPGNHALLTPQTIKALLMDIFSGGTETAYATLEYAMAELVRSPRAMAKLQHEVRGTASRKGMVKEEELNEMVYLKAVVKEVLRLHPPGPLLVPRELIEDCQMQGYIIPKKTRVLVNAWGISRDPSHWEAPDEFKPERFMGDGAMDFKGNHFEFTPFGAGRRICPGMSFAIASLELALANLVYHFDWELPGGLTSEDLDMTEAFGIVQRRKQGLQLSIYCSGIAWAKQWWESLTRSCFVLGIEEQGNSKTCNETTYYDFCVSSLGSDPHSRKADVKGLSTIAINIAISNATNTSSFAAALAHNATDASLVAVLRACAARYANAREALRWSLDALSTEAYDYAFVHVSAAAEYPNVCRVLFRQNPRLAYPAAMARREEDLEHLCTIALEIISLLG
;
A
#
# COMPACT_ATOMS: atom_id res chain seq x y z
N MET A 1 1.52 66.01 60.46
CA MET A 1 2.53 64.95 60.23
C MET A 1 2.04 63.69 60.91
N SER A 2 1.52 62.73 60.16
CA SER A 2 1.17 61.39 60.63
C SER A 2 1.16 60.49 59.40
N SER A 3 2.24 59.73 59.25
CA SER A 3 2.43 58.75 58.18
C SER A 3 1.86 57.42 58.68
N SER A 4 0.72 56.98 58.15
CA SER A 4 0.17 55.65 58.39
C SER A 4 0.77 54.65 57.38
N MET A 5 1.59 53.73 57.90
CA MET A 5 2.12 52.57 57.16
C MET A 5 0.99 51.62 56.72
N PRO A 6 1.09 50.98 55.55
CA PRO A 6 0.21 49.86 55.20
C PRO A 6 0.60 48.62 56.01
N LEU A 7 -0.37 48.00 56.69
CA LEU A 7 -0.21 46.69 57.31
C LEU A 7 0.07 45.63 56.23
N LEU A 8 1.27 45.06 56.25
CA LEU A 8 1.59 43.81 55.56
C LEU A 8 0.86 42.67 56.28
N LEU A 9 -0.07 42.00 55.58
CA LEU A 9 -0.65 40.73 56.02
C LEU A 9 0.46 39.66 56.14
N PRO A 10 0.45 38.81 57.18
CA PRO A 10 1.45 37.77 57.35
C PRO A 10 1.34 36.73 56.23
N PRO A 11 2.47 36.18 55.72
CA PRO A 11 2.44 35.12 54.72
C PRO A 11 1.71 33.90 55.28
N SER A 12 0.79 33.33 54.50
CA SER A 12 0.04 32.14 54.91
C SER A 12 1.00 30.98 55.23
N PRO A 13 0.78 30.18 56.27
CA PRO A 13 1.69 29.09 56.69
C PRO A 13 1.56 27.81 55.84
N LEU A 14 0.69 27.82 54.84
CA LEU A 14 0.43 26.68 53.94
C LEU A 14 1.66 26.25 53.12
N PRO A 15 2.47 27.16 52.52
CA PRO A 15 3.64 26.77 51.73
C PRO A 15 4.76 26.16 52.58
N THR A 16 4.93 26.65 53.82
CA THR A 16 5.96 26.16 54.75
C THR A 16 5.60 24.79 55.31
N LEU A 17 4.33 24.53 55.64
CA LEU A 17 3.86 23.20 56.05
C LEU A 17 3.99 22.15 54.92
N PHE A 18 3.70 22.54 53.67
CA PHE A 18 3.90 21.67 52.51
C PHE A 18 5.38 21.34 52.28
N ALA A 19 6.28 22.32 52.44
CA ALA A 19 7.72 22.09 52.32
C ALA A 19 8.27 21.13 53.40
N ILE A 20 7.78 21.24 54.64
CA ILE A 20 8.21 20.39 55.77
C ILE A 20 7.79 18.93 55.60
N LEU A 21 6.67 18.63 54.91
CA LEU A 21 6.22 17.26 54.65
C LEU A 21 6.83 16.66 53.37
N ILE A 22 6.99 17.46 52.31
CA ILE A 22 7.50 16.96 51.02
C ILE A 22 9.01 16.74 51.03
N LEU A 23 9.79 17.59 51.71
CA LEU A 23 11.25 17.47 51.73
C LEU A 23 11.76 16.16 52.39
N PRO A 24 11.30 15.74 53.58
CA PRO A 24 11.74 14.48 54.19
C PRO A 24 11.23 13.26 53.40
N LEU A 25 10.02 13.33 52.83
CA LEU A 25 9.48 12.27 51.98
C LEU A 25 10.29 12.13 50.68
N SER A 26 10.65 13.23 50.03
CA SER A 26 11.48 13.23 48.82
C SER A 26 12.91 12.76 49.10
N LEU A 27 13.52 13.16 50.24
CA LEU A 27 14.83 12.66 50.67
C LEU A 27 14.80 11.17 51.02
N LEU A 28 13.73 10.69 51.67
CA LEU A 28 13.52 9.26 51.95
C LEU A 28 13.36 8.46 50.65
N LEU A 29 12.53 8.95 49.71
CA LEU A 29 12.36 8.33 48.40
C LEU A 29 13.66 8.33 47.58
N LEU A 30 14.44 9.40 47.63
CA LEU A 30 15.75 9.49 46.99
C LEU A 30 16.74 8.50 47.60
N ARG A 31 16.80 8.39 48.93
CA ARG A 31 17.64 7.39 49.62
C ARG A 31 17.22 5.96 49.29
N LEU A 32 15.92 5.66 49.27
CA LEU A 32 15.39 4.35 48.88
C LEU A 32 15.69 4.03 47.41
N ALA A 33 15.65 5.02 46.52
CA ALA A 33 16.02 4.88 45.12
C ALA A 33 17.52 4.60 44.95
N LEU A 34 18.39 5.35 45.64
CA LEU A 34 19.84 5.14 45.67
C LEU A 34 20.21 3.76 46.22
N GLN A 35 19.63 3.37 47.36
CA GLN A 35 19.87 2.06 47.97
C GLN A 35 19.38 0.90 47.09
N ARG A 36 18.24 1.05 46.42
CA ARG A 36 17.76 0.05 45.46
C ARG A 36 18.62 -0.04 44.21
N ASN A 37 19.12 1.07 43.68
CA ASN A 37 20.04 1.07 42.54
C ASN A 37 21.38 0.40 42.90
N LEU A 38 21.89 0.64 44.10
CA LEU A 38 23.08 -0.06 44.61
C LEU A 38 22.81 -1.57 44.78
N ARG A 39 21.64 -1.96 45.29
CA ARG A 39 21.26 -3.39 45.38
C ARG A 39 21.09 -4.03 44.00
N ALA A 40 20.45 -3.36 43.04
CA ALA A 40 20.29 -3.87 41.68
C ALA A 40 21.63 -4.13 40.99
N ARG A 41 22.60 -3.20 41.16
CA ARG A 41 23.98 -3.40 40.72
C ARG A 41 24.65 -4.58 41.44
N ALA A 42 24.44 -4.72 42.75
CA ALA A 42 24.96 -5.84 43.52
C ALA A 42 24.36 -7.20 43.12
N HIS A 43 23.16 -7.23 42.52
CA HIS A 43 22.48 -8.44 42.04
C HIS A 43 22.71 -8.70 40.53
N GLY A 44 23.60 -7.94 39.88
CA GLY A 44 23.93 -8.15 38.46
C GLY A 44 22.75 -7.89 37.51
N MET A 45 21.83 -6.97 37.81
CA MET A 45 20.76 -6.61 36.88
C MET A 45 21.20 -5.55 35.85
N PRO A 46 20.57 -5.49 34.67
CA PRO A 46 20.85 -4.43 33.69
C PRO A 46 20.64 -3.03 34.28
N PRO A 47 21.31 -1.99 33.74
CA PRO A 47 21.12 -0.62 34.20
C PRO A 47 19.65 -0.18 34.06
N SER A 48 19.16 0.59 35.03
CA SER A 48 17.78 1.06 35.07
C SER A 48 17.74 2.58 35.25
N PRO A 49 17.05 3.33 34.37
CA PRO A 49 16.77 4.74 34.62
C PRO A 49 16.00 4.93 35.93
N PRO A 50 16.16 6.09 36.61
CA PRO A 50 15.43 6.38 37.84
C PRO A 50 13.92 6.21 37.65
N LYS A 51 13.29 5.46 38.56
CA LYS A 51 11.86 5.14 38.51
C LYS A 51 11.08 5.88 39.60
N LEU A 52 9.86 6.29 39.30
CA LEU A 52 8.95 6.88 40.28
C LEU A 52 8.22 5.78 41.07
N PRO A 53 7.81 6.05 42.34
CA PRO A 53 6.97 5.14 43.09
C PRO A 53 5.68 4.81 42.31
N PHE A 54 5.22 3.56 42.44
CA PHE A 54 4.02 3.01 41.78
C PHE A 54 4.10 2.91 40.26
N ILE A 55 4.25 4.02 39.53
CA ILE A 55 4.18 4.04 38.05
C ILE A 55 5.47 3.58 37.35
N GLY A 56 6.57 3.51 38.09
CA GLY A 56 7.86 3.11 37.54
C GLY A 56 8.37 4.12 36.49
N ASN A 57 8.64 3.65 35.29
CA ASN A 57 9.25 4.40 34.19
C ASN A 57 8.23 4.92 33.16
N PHE A 58 6.91 4.80 33.41
CA PHE A 58 5.88 5.31 32.48
C PHE A 58 6.03 6.80 32.15
N HIS A 59 6.40 7.62 33.14
CA HIS A 59 6.59 9.06 32.99
C HIS A 59 7.69 9.45 32.00
N GLN A 60 8.54 8.50 31.59
CA GLN A 60 9.63 8.72 30.64
C GLN A 60 9.24 8.33 29.21
N LEU A 61 8.04 7.77 29.02
CA LEU A 61 7.52 7.41 27.70
C LEU A 61 6.61 8.53 27.20
N GLY A 62 6.99 9.14 26.09
CA GLY A 62 6.17 10.11 25.37
C GLY A 62 5.11 9.44 24.48
N SER A 63 4.51 10.23 23.60
CA SER A 63 3.54 9.75 22.60
C SER A 63 4.12 8.76 21.60
N LEU A 64 5.45 8.69 21.45
CA LEU A 64 6.15 7.75 20.59
C LEU A 64 7.16 6.95 21.44
N PRO A 65 6.77 5.77 21.95
CA PRO A 65 7.59 5.00 22.86
C PRO A 65 8.95 4.61 22.28
N HIS A 66 9.04 4.22 21.00
CA HIS A 66 10.32 3.86 20.36
C HIS A 66 11.34 4.99 20.36
N ARG A 67 10.92 6.23 20.10
CA ARG A 67 11.79 7.42 20.18
C ARG A 67 12.21 7.72 21.62
N SER A 68 11.27 7.62 22.56
CA SER A 68 11.56 7.82 23.99
C SER A 68 12.55 6.80 24.51
N LEU A 69 12.37 5.52 24.13
CA LEU A 69 13.26 4.42 24.48
C LEU A 69 14.63 4.55 23.83
N HIS A 70 14.71 5.03 22.58
CA HIS A 70 15.99 5.32 21.95
C HIS A 70 16.73 6.45 22.67
N ALA A 71 16.06 7.56 23.00
CA ALA A 71 16.69 8.65 23.76
C ALA A 71 17.19 8.19 25.15
N LEU A 72 16.43 7.31 25.82
CA LEU A 72 16.85 6.70 27.08
C LEU A 72 18.07 5.78 26.90
N SER A 73 18.12 4.98 25.83
CA SER A 73 19.25 4.07 25.59
C SER A 73 20.55 4.84 25.30
N GLN A 74 20.49 5.98 24.61
CA GLN A 74 21.65 6.85 24.41
C GLN A 74 22.25 7.37 25.73
N LYS A 75 21.43 7.50 26.79
CA LYS A 75 21.86 7.99 28.11
C LYS A 75 22.26 6.87 29.07
N HIS A 76 21.57 5.74 29.02
CA HIS A 76 21.67 4.68 30.02
C HIS A 76 22.35 3.40 29.52
N GLY A 77 22.64 3.32 28.22
CA GLY A 77 23.24 2.18 27.56
C GLY A 77 22.25 1.41 26.68
N PRO A 78 22.76 0.58 25.76
CA PRO A 78 21.96 -0.12 24.75
C PRO A 78 21.07 -1.23 25.33
N LEU A 79 21.36 -1.71 26.54
CA LEU A 79 20.58 -2.70 27.25
C LEU A 79 20.14 -2.12 28.59
N MET A 80 18.83 -1.93 28.79
CA MET A 80 18.31 -1.32 30.01
C MET A 80 17.06 -2.01 30.54
N LEU A 81 16.90 -2.03 31.85
CA LEU A 81 15.73 -2.57 32.53
C LEU A 81 14.81 -1.44 32.99
N LEU A 82 13.60 -1.40 32.43
CA LEU A 82 12.51 -0.53 32.87
C LEU A 82 11.51 -1.30 33.73
N HIS A 83 10.72 -0.57 34.51
CA HIS A 83 9.53 -1.05 35.20
C HIS A 83 8.34 -0.26 34.70
N LEU A 84 7.51 -0.86 33.85
CA LEU A 84 6.27 -0.25 33.39
C LEU A 84 5.16 -0.65 34.36
N GLY A 85 4.85 0.23 35.31
CA GLY A 85 4.07 -0.12 36.49
C GLY A 85 4.79 -1.19 37.31
N GLN A 86 4.17 -2.36 37.46
CA GLN A 86 4.73 -3.51 38.19
C GLN A 86 5.50 -4.49 37.29
N ILE A 87 5.57 -4.25 35.98
CA ILE A 87 6.11 -5.21 35.03
C ILE A 87 7.55 -4.88 34.66
N PRO A 88 8.53 -5.78 34.94
CA PRO A 88 9.89 -5.62 34.45
C PRO A 88 9.93 -5.74 32.93
N THR A 89 10.56 -4.76 32.27
CA THR A 89 10.65 -4.65 30.82
C THR A 89 12.07 -4.36 30.40
N LEU A 90 12.73 -5.32 29.77
CA LEU A 90 14.04 -5.16 29.16
C LEU A 90 13.91 -4.45 27.81
N VAL A 91 14.71 -3.42 27.59
CA VAL A 91 14.79 -2.71 26.31
C VAL A 91 16.14 -2.99 25.69
N VAL A 92 16.09 -3.46 24.45
CA VAL A 92 17.24 -3.90 23.67
C VAL A 92 17.44 -2.95 22.49
N SER A 93 18.57 -2.26 22.45
CA SER A 93 18.85 -1.16 21.51
C SER A 93 20.22 -1.23 20.85
N SER A 94 20.89 -2.40 20.87
CA SER A 94 22.10 -2.66 20.06
C SER A 94 21.98 -3.97 19.27
N PRO A 95 22.72 -4.08 18.15
CA PRO A 95 22.78 -5.31 17.36
C PRO A 95 23.22 -6.54 18.16
N ASP A 96 24.24 -6.42 19.00
CA ASP A 96 24.75 -7.56 19.79
C ASP A 96 23.73 -8.07 20.82
N ALA A 97 23.05 -7.16 21.52
CA ALA A 97 22.00 -7.55 22.46
C ALA A 97 20.79 -8.14 21.72
N ALA A 98 20.44 -7.60 20.54
CA ALA A 98 19.41 -8.16 19.68
C ALA A 98 19.77 -9.57 19.18
N ARG A 99 21.04 -9.82 18.86
CA ARG A 99 21.58 -11.14 18.50
C ARG A 99 21.45 -12.13 19.67
N GLU A 100 21.81 -11.73 20.88
CA GLU A 100 21.65 -12.59 22.05
C GLU A 100 20.18 -12.97 22.30
N VAL A 101 19.27 -11.99 22.23
CA VAL A 101 17.83 -12.21 22.44
C VAL A 101 17.19 -13.06 21.34
N MET A 102 17.50 -12.80 20.07
CA MET A 102 16.78 -13.40 18.95
C MET A 102 17.50 -14.58 18.29
N ARG A 103 18.77 -14.84 18.62
CA ARG A 103 19.55 -15.96 18.07
C ARG A 103 20.17 -16.84 19.15
N THR A 104 21.00 -16.28 20.02
CA THR A 104 21.77 -17.07 21.00
C THR A 104 20.86 -17.73 22.03
N HIS A 105 19.93 -16.97 22.61
CA HIS A 105 19.00 -17.42 23.63
C HIS A 105 17.56 -17.48 23.09
N ASP A 106 17.41 -17.68 21.78
CA ASP A 106 16.14 -17.48 21.08
C ASP A 106 14.95 -18.24 21.67
N HIS A 107 15.18 -19.43 22.24
CA HIS A 107 14.20 -20.28 22.89
C HIS A 107 13.67 -19.70 24.21
N VAL A 108 14.53 -19.05 25.01
CA VAL A 108 14.15 -18.41 26.29
C VAL A 108 13.31 -17.17 26.05
N PHE A 109 13.65 -16.40 24.99
CA PHE A 109 12.98 -15.16 24.60
C PHE A 109 11.90 -15.38 23.54
N ALA A 110 11.50 -16.63 23.27
CA ALA A 110 10.53 -16.93 22.22
C ALA A 110 9.08 -16.70 22.67
N SER A 111 8.77 -16.58 23.96
CA SER A 111 7.38 -16.45 24.40
C SER A 111 6.83 -15.03 24.22
N ARG A 112 5.52 -14.89 24.38
CA ARG A 112 4.77 -13.64 24.26
C ARG A 112 4.04 -13.36 25.57
N PRO A 113 3.93 -12.09 26.00
CA PRO A 113 3.08 -11.75 27.12
C PRO A 113 1.61 -11.93 26.74
N ALA A 114 0.83 -12.60 27.58
CA ALA A 114 -0.58 -12.82 27.36
C ALA A 114 -1.41 -11.61 27.80
N LEU A 115 -1.38 -10.55 26.98
CA LEU A 115 -2.06 -9.27 27.22
C LEU A 115 -3.58 -9.40 27.12
N LYS A 116 -4.32 -8.59 27.89
CA LYS A 116 -5.79 -8.59 27.91
C LYS A 116 -6.45 -8.47 26.53
N PRO A 117 -6.11 -7.48 25.67
CA PRO A 117 -6.75 -7.36 24.37
C PRO A 117 -6.43 -8.56 23.47
N SER A 118 -5.18 -9.06 23.48
CA SER A 118 -4.80 -10.25 22.70
C SER A 118 -5.58 -11.48 23.12
N LYS A 119 -5.81 -11.69 24.43
CA LYS A 119 -6.64 -12.80 24.92
C LYS A 119 -8.09 -12.74 24.42
N VAL A 120 -8.69 -11.56 24.39
CA VAL A 120 -10.07 -11.40 23.90
C VAL A 120 -10.12 -11.60 22.39
N LEU A 121 -9.24 -10.91 21.66
CA LEU A 121 -9.28 -10.87 20.20
C LEU A 121 -8.84 -12.21 19.59
N HIS A 122 -7.90 -12.93 20.19
CA HIS A 122 -7.29 -14.15 19.63
C HIS A 122 -7.66 -15.44 20.38
N ASN A 123 -8.86 -15.50 20.97
CA ASN A 123 -9.37 -16.72 21.62
C ASN A 123 -8.41 -17.29 22.68
N ASP A 124 -7.95 -16.45 23.61
CA ASP A 124 -6.93 -16.74 24.65
C ASP A 124 -5.52 -16.98 24.07
N CYS A 125 -5.13 -16.15 23.11
CA CYS A 125 -3.83 -16.21 22.44
C CYS A 125 -3.56 -17.59 21.78
N LYS A 126 -4.56 -18.12 21.06
CA LYS A 126 -4.43 -19.37 20.28
C LYS A 126 -3.88 -19.14 18.87
N ASP A 127 -3.59 -17.90 18.53
CA ASP A 127 -3.05 -17.43 17.26
C ASP A 127 -1.54 -17.70 17.10
N LEU A 128 -0.90 -17.15 16.07
CA LEU A 128 0.53 -17.33 15.78
C LEU A 128 1.38 -16.19 16.36
N ALA A 129 0.87 -14.96 16.38
CA ALA A 129 1.59 -13.74 16.73
C ALA A 129 1.83 -13.60 18.25
N PHE A 130 0.81 -13.85 19.05
CA PHE A 130 0.70 -13.62 20.49
C PHE A 130 0.66 -14.89 21.34
N ALA A 131 0.56 -16.08 20.73
CA ALA A 131 0.61 -17.33 21.49
C ALA A 131 1.93 -17.49 22.26
N PRO A 132 1.88 -17.97 23.51
CA PRO A 132 3.05 -18.41 24.25
C PRO A 132 3.86 -19.43 23.47
N TYR A 133 5.17 -19.45 23.68
CA TYR A 133 6.01 -20.44 23.00
C TYR A 133 5.77 -21.84 23.59
N GLY A 134 5.51 -22.82 22.74
CA GLY A 134 5.17 -24.18 23.13
C GLY A 134 4.81 -25.01 21.91
N GLU A 135 4.35 -26.24 22.13
CA GLU A 135 4.04 -27.18 21.04
C GLU A 135 2.94 -26.66 20.10
N HIS A 136 1.85 -26.14 20.66
CA HIS A 136 0.77 -25.48 19.90
C HIS A 136 1.32 -24.46 18.89
N TRP A 137 2.15 -23.53 19.38
CA TRP A 137 2.74 -22.50 18.54
C TRP A 137 3.70 -23.09 17.49
N ARG A 138 4.52 -24.10 17.84
CA ARG A 138 5.45 -24.73 16.89
C ARG A 138 4.73 -25.40 15.73
N GLN A 139 3.65 -26.13 16.03
CA GLN A 139 2.85 -26.80 15.02
C GLN A 139 2.10 -25.78 14.14
N LEU A 140 1.48 -24.77 14.75
CA LEU A 140 0.81 -23.70 14.00
C LEU A 140 1.81 -22.95 13.09
N ARG A 141 3.01 -22.64 13.62
CA ARG A 141 4.10 -22.02 12.85
C ARG A 141 4.51 -22.88 11.66
N LYS A 142 4.62 -24.19 11.85
CA LYS A 142 4.93 -25.14 10.77
C LYS A 142 3.84 -25.09 9.70
N ILE A 143 2.56 -25.11 10.09
CA ILE A 143 1.44 -25.01 9.15
C ILE A 143 1.55 -23.74 8.30
N CYS A 144 1.73 -22.59 8.94
CA CYS A 144 1.82 -21.31 8.23
C CYS A 144 3.01 -21.26 7.28
N VAL A 145 4.20 -21.65 7.71
CA VAL A 145 5.42 -21.56 6.87
C VAL A 145 5.41 -22.58 5.73
N VAL A 146 4.89 -23.78 5.95
CA VAL A 146 4.92 -24.86 4.94
C VAL A 146 3.75 -24.74 3.97
N HIS A 147 2.53 -24.55 4.48
CA HIS A 147 1.32 -24.68 3.67
C HIS A 147 0.73 -23.35 3.20
N LEU A 148 1.00 -22.24 3.89
CA LEU A 148 0.43 -20.93 3.54
C LEU A 148 1.46 -19.99 2.91
N LEU A 149 2.66 -19.92 3.48
CA LEU A 149 3.66 -18.89 3.20
C LEU A 149 5.00 -19.45 2.69
N SER A 150 5.00 -20.69 2.18
CA SER A 150 6.18 -21.25 1.49
C SER A 150 6.44 -20.48 0.20
N SER A 151 7.68 -20.52 -0.30
CA SER A 151 8.04 -19.83 -1.55
C SER A 151 7.13 -20.20 -2.72
N THR A 152 6.79 -21.48 -2.85
CA THR A 152 5.87 -21.99 -3.88
C THR A 152 4.46 -21.42 -3.73
N ARG A 153 3.93 -21.33 -2.49
CA ARG A 153 2.60 -20.75 -2.24
C ARG A 153 2.60 -19.25 -2.46
N VAL A 154 3.64 -18.54 -2.04
CA VAL A 154 3.76 -17.11 -2.33
C VAL A 154 3.78 -16.85 -3.83
N GLN A 155 4.51 -17.68 -4.61
CA GLN A 155 4.55 -17.59 -6.07
C GLN A 155 3.20 -17.89 -6.72
N SER A 156 2.40 -18.84 -6.20
CA SER A 156 1.08 -19.13 -6.78
C SER A 156 0.15 -17.92 -6.75
N TYR A 157 0.30 -17.02 -5.77
CA TYR A 157 -0.51 -15.79 -5.68
C TYR A 157 0.01 -14.61 -6.51
N ARG A 158 1.01 -14.83 -7.38
CA ARG A 158 1.55 -13.78 -8.26
C ARG A 158 0.45 -13.09 -9.08
N LEU A 159 -0.44 -13.88 -9.70
CA LEU A 159 -1.52 -13.33 -10.54
C LEU A 159 -2.45 -12.43 -9.74
N ILE A 160 -2.77 -12.79 -8.49
CA ILE A 160 -3.57 -11.94 -7.60
C ILE A 160 -2.87 -10.60 -7.37
N ARG A 161 -1.57 -10.60 -7.07
CA ARG A 161 -0.80 -9.36 -6.87
C ARG A 161 -0.76 -8.50 -8.14
N GLU A 162 -0.47 -9.11 -9.30
CA GLU A 162 -0.42 -8.39 -10.59
C GLU A 162 -1.78 -7.79 -10.97
N GLU A 163 -2.87 -8.52 -10.76
CA GLU A 163 -4.22 -8.02 -11.01
C GLU A 163 -4.58 -6.84 -10.08
N GLU A 164 -4.34 -6.97 -8.77
CA GLU A 164 -4.64 -5.91 -7.79
C GLU A 164 -3.77 -4.67 -7.99
N VAL A 165 -2.48 -4.83 -8.31
CA VAL A 165 -1.63 -3.71 -8.72
C VAL A 165 -2.16 -3.08 -10.01
N GLY A 166 -2.62 -3.87 -10.98
CA GLY A 166 -3.30 -3.36 -12.17
C GLY A 166 -4.58 -2.56 -11.86
N PHE A 167 -5.40 -3.02 -10.89
CA PHE A 167 -6.57 -2.27 -10.42
C PHE A 167 -6.17 -0.96 -9.76
N MET A 168 -5.12 -0.97 -8.92
CA MET A 168 -4.58 0.24 -8.31
C MET A 168 -4.15 1.25 -9.38
N ILE A 169 -3.34 0.84 -10.37
CA ILE A 169 -2.90 1.73 -11.45
C ILE A 169 -4.09 2.30 -12.21
N ARG A 170 -5.10 1.50 -12.56
CA ARG A 170 -6.33 1.99 -13.20
C ARG A 170 -7.09 3.01 -12.33
N LYS A 171 -7.22 2.76 -11.03
CA LYS A 171 -7.88 3.67 -10.06
C LYS A 171 -7.15 5.01 -9.95
N ILE A 172 -5.81 4.97 -10.00
CA ILE A 172 -4.97 6.17 -10.02
C ILE A 172 -5.16 6.92 -11.34
N SER A 173 -5.04 6.24 -12.49
CA SER A 173 -5.21 6.84 -13.82
C SER A 173 -6.58 7.47 -14.02
N SER A 174 -7.66 6.86 -13.52
CA SER A 174 -9.01 7.44 -13.63
C SER A 174 -9.19 8.70 -12.78
N ARG A 175 -8.33 8.93 -11.78
CA ARG A 175 -8.32 10.15 -10.96
C ARG A 175 -7.37 11.21 -11.51
N ALA A 176 -6.47 10.84 -12.44
CA ALA A 176 -5.62 11.78 -13.15
C ALA A 176 -6.47 12.57 -14.16
N SER A 177 -6.76 13.83 -13.83
CA SER A 177 -7.46 14.80 -14.67
C SER A 177 -6.68 16.11 -14.64
N PRO A 178 -6.71 16.93 -15.72
CA PRO A 178 -6.15 18.29 -15.70
C PRO A 178 -6.70 19.15 -14.53
N THR A 179 -7.90 18.82 -14.05
CA THR A 179 -8.57 19.51 -12.95
C THR A 179 -8.33 18.90 -11.56
N THR A 180 -7.79 17.68 -11.48
CA THR A 180 -7.53 17.02 -10.18
C THR A 180 -6.22 17.54 -9.59
N THR A 181 -6.30 18.30 -8.51
CA THR A 181 -5.13 18.90 -7.87
C THR A 181 -4.30 17.89 -7.06
N SER A 182 -4.91 16.84 -6.52
CA SER A 182 -4.23 15.81 -5.71
C SER A 182 -5.01 14.50 -5.60
N VAL A 183 -4.30 13.39 -5.39
CA VAL A 183 -4.86 12.07 -5.13
C VAL A 183 -4.45 11.61 -3.73
N ASP A 184 -5.43 11.09 -2.97
CA ASP A 184 -5.20 10.43 -1.69
C ASP A 184 -4.53 9.07 -1.91
N MET A 185 -3.22 9.03 -1.74
CA MET A 185 -2.44 7.82 -1.86
C MET A 185 -2.63 6.91 -0.66
N SER A 186 -2.91 7.44 0.54
CA SER A 186 -3.14 6.60 1.72
C SER A 186 -4.31 5.64 1.51
N GLU A 187 -5.44 6.17 1.03
CA GLU A 187 -6.64 5.35 0.76
C GLU A 187 -6.37 4.30 -0.31
N ILE A 188 -5.71 4.68 -1.41
CA ILE A 188 -5.43 3.79 -2.54
C ILE A 188 -4.47 2.67 -2.13
N LEU A 189 -3.37 3.01 -1.46
CA LEU A 189 -2.35 2.04 -1.05
C LEU A 189 -2.88 1.10 0.03
N TYR A 190 -3.68 1.60 0.98
CA TYR A 190 -4.36 0.73 1.94
C TYR A 190 -5.30 -0.25 1.23
N SER A 191 -6.10 0.27 0.29
CA SER A 191 -7.03 -0.56 -0.48
C SER A 191 -6.32 -1.67 -1.24
N LEU A 192 -5.15 -1.40 -1.82
CA LEU A 192 -4.35 -2.41 -2.52
C LEU A 192 -4.04 -3.60 -1.62
N PHE A 193 -3.42 -3.37 -0.45
CA PHE A 193 -3.00 -4.46 0.41
C PHE A 193 -4.17 -5.17 1.06
N ASN A 194 -5.22 -4.43 1.44
CA ASN A 194 -6.45 -5.02 1.94
C ASN A 194 -7.09 -5.96 0.90
N ASP A 195 -7.18 -5.53 -0.36
CA ASP A 195 -7.77 -6.35 -1.42
C ASP A 195 -6.89 -7.57 -1.79
N ILE A 196 -5.56 -7.41 -1.81
CA ILE A 196 -4.63 -8.54 -1.98
C ILE A 196 -4.85 -9.59 -0.89
N ILE A 197 -4.87 -9.17 0.38
CA ILE A 197 -5.00 -10.09 1.50
C ILE A 197 -6.41 -10.71 1.54
N CYS A 198 -7.48 -9.95 1.29
CA CYS A 198 -8.83 -10.49 1.14
C CYS A 198 -8.89 -11.61 0.09
N ARG A 199 -8.27 -11.42 -1.07
CA ARG A 199 -8.28 -12.43 -2.15
C ARG A 199 -7.44 -13.66 -1.82
N VAL A 200 -6.27 -13.46 -1.22
CA VAL A 200 -5.37 -14.58 -0.85
C VAL A 200 -5.94 -15.40 0.30
N VAL A 201 -6.63 -14.75 1.24
CA VAL A 201 -7.14 -15.40 2.44
C VAL A 201 -8.53 -16.01 2.23
N SER A 202 -9.42 -15.30 1.53
CA SER A 202 -10.86 -15.64 1.47
C SER A 202 -11.43 -15.73 0.05
N GLY A 203 -10.56 -15.74 -0.97
CA GLY A 203 -10.97 -15.84 -2.37
C GLY A 203 -11.54 -14.54 -2.96
N LYS A 204 -11.92 -14.58 -4.25
CA LYS A 204 -12.40 -13.41 -5.02
C LYS A 204 -13.70 -12.81 -4.49
N PHE A 205 -14.58 -13.64 -3.94
CA PHE A 205 -15.93 -13.26 -3.52
C PHE A 205 -15.96 -12.21 -2.41
N ALA A 206 -14.98 -12.26 -1.49
CA ALA A 206 -14.86 -11.28 -0.41
C ALA A 206 -14.66 -9.83 -0.92
N ARG A 207 -14.07 -9.67 -2.11
CA ARG A 207 -13.91 -8.36 -2.75
C ARG A 207 -15.19 -7.93 -3.48
N GLU A 208 -15.81 -8.86 -4.21
CA GLU A 208 -16.99 -8.58 -5.05
C GLU A 208 -18.24 -8.24 -4.23
N GLU A 209 -18.38 -8.81 -3.02
CA GLU A 209 -19.46 -8.48 -2.10
C GLU A 209 -19.22 -7.23 -1.24
N GLY A 210 -18.10 -6.54 -1.42
CA GLY A 210 -17.75 -5.35 -0.63
C GLY A 210 -17.36 -5.65 0.83
N ARG A 211 -17.11 -6.92 1.19
CA ARG A 211 -16.64 -7.29 2.55
C ARG A 211 -15.28 -6.67 2.87
N ASN A 212 -14.49 -6.32 1.84
CA ASN A 212 -13.21 -5.62 1.97
C ASN A 212 -13.33 -4.29 2.75
N VAL A 213 -14.47 -3.60 2.70
CA VAL A 213 -14.74 -2.39 3.52
C VAL A 213 -14.88 -2.75 5.00
N LEU A 214 -15.59 -3.84 5.30
CA LEU A 214 -15.77 -4.33 6.67
C LEU A 214 -14.45 -4.85 7.24
N PHE A 215 -13.64 -5.58 6.46
CA PHE A 215 -12.30 -5.99 6.87
C PHE A 215 -11.43 -4.78 7.24
N ARG A 216 -11.43 -3.72 6.42
CA ARG A 216 -10.71 -2.47 6.71
C ARG A 216 -11.13 -1.89 8.05
N GLU A 217 -12.43 -1.68 8.26
CA GLU A 217 -12.96 -1.11 9.51
C GLU A 217 -12.59 -1.95 10.73
N LEU A 218 -12.65 -3.29 10.61
CA LEU A 218 -12.34 -4.21 11.69
C LEU A 218 -10.85 -4.28 12.01
N ILE A 219 -9.97 -4.17 11.01
CA ILE A 219 -8.52 -4.11 11.17
C ILE A 219 -8.10 -2.81 11.87
N GLU A 220 -8.63 -1.66 11.44
CA GLU A 220 -8.33 -0.36 12.06
C GLU A 220 -8.69 -0.36 13.55
N GLU A 221 -9.90 -0.80 13.88
CA GLU A 221 -10.36 -0.90 15.27
C GLU A 221 -9.54 -1.90 16.08
N TYR A 222 -9.18 -3.04 15.48
CA TYR A 222 -8.34 -4.06 16.09
C TYR A 222 -6.95 -3.51 16.46
N LEU A 223 -6.30 -2.77 15.57
CA LEU A 223 -4.99 -2.17 15.82
C LEU A 223 -5.04 -1.09 16.91
N VAL A 224 -6.11 -0.29 16.93
CA VAL A 224 -6.36 0.68 18.01
C VAL A 224 -6.48 -0.05 19.35
N LEU A 225 -7.26 -1.12 19.42
CA LEU A 225 -7.45 -1.89 20.64
C LEU A 225 -6.15 -2.49 21.15
N LEU A 226 -5.33 -3.11 20.30
CA LEU A 226 -4.06 -3.67 20.72
C LEU A 226 -3.02 -2.61 21.15
N SER A 227 -3.11 -1.38 20.61
CA SER A 227 -2.16 -0.30 20.91
C SER A 227 -2.48 0.44 22.22
N ARG A 228 -3.66 0.24 22.81
CA ARG A 228 -4.07 0.91 24.06
C ARG A 228 -3.33 0.36 25.28
N ILE A 229 -3.13 1.24 26.26
CA ILE A 229 -2.64 0.84 27.59
C ILE A 229 -3.81 0.30 28.39
N TYR A 230 -3.75 -0.99 28.73
CA TYR A 230 -4.66 -1.63 29.68
C TYR A 230 -4.02 -1.62 31.06
N VAL A 231 -4.71 -1.03 32.05
CA VAL A 231 -4.20 -0.85 33.40
C VAL A 231 -3.84 -2.19 34.03
N GLY A 232 -4.68 -3.21 33.85
CA GLY A 232 -4.45 -4.54 34.41
C GLY A 232 -3.23 -5.26 33.84
N ASP A 233 -2.77 -4.91 32.64
CA ASP A 233 -1.56 -5.49 32.05
C ASP A 233 -0.28 -4.94 32.68
N TYR A 234 -0.37 -3.86 33.46
CA TYR A 234 0.75 -3.23 34.17
C TYR A 234 0.57 -3.18 35.70
N PHE A 235 -0.68 -3.23 36.16
CA PHE A 235 -1.11 -3.22 37.56
C PHE A 235 -2.22 -4.26 37.75
N PRO A 236 -1.90 -5.56 37.91
CA PRO A 236 -2.90 -6.63 37.92
C PRO A 236 -4.05 -6.43 38.91
N TRP A 237 -3.76 -5.87 40.10
CA TRP A 237 -4.76 -5.58 41.14
C TRP A 237 -5.76 -4.46 40.76
N LEU A 238 -5.41 -3.61 39.79
CA LEU A 238 -6.28 -2.59 39.20
C LEU A 238 -6.97 -3.04 37.91
N GLY A 239 -6.91 -4.33 37.58
CA GLY A 239 -7.44 -4.84 36.32
C GLY A 239 -8.93 -4.61 36.10
N TRP A 240 -9.71 -4.34 37.15
CA TRP A 240 -11.13 -3.98 37.07
C TRP A 240 -11.36 -2.62 36.40
N LEU A 241 -10.37 -1.71 36.42
CA LEU A 241 -10.46 -0.41 35.75
C LEU A 241 -10.61 -0.54 34.23
N ASP A 242 -10.05 -1.59 33.61
CA ASP A 242 -10.21 -1.83 32.17
C ASP A 242 -11.66 -2.15 31.78
N VAL A 243 -12.42 -2.74 32.72
CA VAL A 243 -13.85 -2.99 32.58
C VAL A 243 -14.63 -1.69 32.80
N LEU A 244 -14.30 -0.93 33.84
CA LEU A 244 -14.91 0.37 34.13
C LEU A 244 -14.75 1.36 32.96
N PHE A 245 -13.57 1.44 32.35
CA PHE A 245 -13.29 2.29 31.19
C PHE A 245 -13.90 1.76 29.88
N GLY A 246 -14.63 0.65 29.91
CA GLY A 246 -15.28 0.07 28.73
C GLY A 246 -14.33 -0.51 27.69
N SER A 247 -13.03 -0.58 27.96
CA SER A 247 -12.02 -1.04 26.99
C SER A 247 -12.18 -2.54 26.71
N MET A 248 -12.54 -3.33 27.72
CA MET A 248 -12.84 -4.76 27.54
C MET A 248 -14.13 -4.99 26.75
N ALA A 249 -15.18 -4.20 26.99
CA ALA A 249 -16.44 -4.28 26.26
C ALA A 249 -16.25 -3.92 24.77
N ARG A 250 -15.44 -2.89 24.49
CA ARG A 250 -15.07 -2.50 23.11
C ARG A 250 -14.31 -3.62 22.39
N ALA A 251 -13.35 -4.26 23.07
CA ALA A 251 -12.62 -5.41 22.54
C ALA A 251 -13.54 -6.62 22.26
N GLN A 252 -14.47 -6.93 23.17
CA GLN A 252 -15.46 -8.00 22.97
C GLN A 252 -16.40 -7.70 21.80
N LYS A 253 -16.83 -6.45 21.62
CA LYS A 253 -17.66 -6.03 20.48
C LYS A 253 -16.91 -6.21 19.16
N ASN A 254 -15.65 -5.77 19.08
CA ASN A 254 -14.82 -5.97 17.88
C ASN A 254 -14.59 -7.46 17.59
N LYS A 255 -14.28 -8.25 18.63
CA LYS A 255 -14.15 -9.72 18.52
C LYS A 255 -15.40 -10.37 17.95
N LYS A 256 -16.59 -10.00 18.45
CA LYS A 256 -17.86 -10.56 17.94
C LYS A 256 -18.03 -10.27 16.45
N ARG A 257 -17.77 -9.04 16.01
CA ARG A 257 -17.88 -8.68 14.59
C ARG A 257 -16.89 -9.44 13.71
N TRP A 258 -15.67 -9.66 14.21
CA TRP A 258 -14.68 -10.53 13.55
C TRP A 258 -15.16 -11.97 13.47
N ASP A 259 -15.74 -12.51 14.55
CA ASP A 259 -16.29 -13.87 14.55
C ASP A 259 -17.42 -14.01 13.53
N ASP A 260 -18.38 -13.08 13.52
CA ASP A 260 -19.52 -13.09 12.60
C ASP A 260 -19.03 -13.06 11.13
N LEU A 261 -18.03 -12.22 10.82
CA LEU A 261 -17.44 -12.15 9.48
C LEU A 261 -16.70 -13.44 9.10
N LEU A 262 -15.84 -13.95 9.98
CA LEU A 262 -15.04 -15.14 9.69
C LEU A 262 -15.87 -16.42 9.68
N ASP A 263 -16.96 -16.49 10.45
CA ASP A 263 -17.95 -17.57 10.35
C ASP A 263 -18.59 -17.59 8.97
N GLY A 264 -19.01 -16.42 8.46
CA GLY A 264 -19.54 -16.32 7.10
C GLY A 264 -18.54 -16.78 6.04
N VAL A 265 -17.28 -16.35 6.16
CA VAL A 265 -16.20 -16.79 5.25
C VAL A 265 -15.99 -18.31 5.34
N ILE A 266 -15.84 -18.88 6.54
CA ILE A 266 -15.58 -20.31 6.72
C ILE A 266 -16.74 -21.15 6.17
N GLN A 267 -17.99 -20.79 6.51
CA GLN A 267 -19.18 -21.51 6.06
C GLN A 267 -19.27 -21.55 4.54
N GLU A 268 -18.96 -20.44 3.87
CA GLU A 268 -19.00 -20.37 2.41
C GLU A 268 -17.97 -21.31 1.74
N HIS A 269 -16.78 -21.46 2.34
CA HIS A 269 -15.75 -22.37 1.83
C HIS A 269 -16.13 -23.84 2.09
N GLU A 270 -16.75 -24.13 3.24
CA GLU A 270 -17.30 -25.46 3.53
C GLU A 270 -18.42 -25.83 2.53
N ASP A 271 -19.32 -24.89 2.22
CA ASP A 271 -20.41 -25.07 1.25
C ASP A 271 -19.89 -25.27 -0.18
N ARG A 272 -18.81 -24.55 -0.55
CA ARG A 272 -18.14 -24.69 -1.85
C ARG A 272 -17.46 -26.05 -1.99
N SER A 273 -16.72 -26.47 -0.97
CA SER A 273 -16.07 -27.79 -0.92
C SER A 273 -17.10 -28.91 -1.05
N ALA A 274 -18.24 -28.80 -0.35
CA ALA A 274 -19.33 -29.78 -0.45
C ALA A 274 -19.95 -29.89 -1.86
N LYS A 275 -19.88 -28.83 -2.67
CA LYS A 275 -20.35 -28.82 -4.07
C LYS A 275 -19.32 -29.36 -5.06
N GLY A 276 -18.12 -29.73 -4.61
CA GLY A 276 -17.05 -30.26 -5.46
C GLY A 276 -16.41 -29.24 -6.39
N ASP A 277 -16.44 -27.95 -6.03
CA ASP A 277 -15.80 -26.88 -6.80
C ASP A 277 -14.27 -26.86 -6.51
N ASP A 278 -13.46 -27.26 -7.49
CA ASP A 278 -11.99 -27.35 -7.39
C ASP A 278 -11.30 -26.07 -7.91
N GLY A 279 -11.87 -24.92 -7.54
CA GLY A 279 -11.31 -23.60 -7.85
C GLY A 279 -9.91 -23.35 -7.26
N GLU A 280 -9.36 -22.17 -7.53
CA GLU A 280 -8.05 -21.77 -7.00
C GLU A 280 -8.07 -21.71 -5.46
N LYS A 281 -7.31 -22.59 -4.80
CA LYS A 281 -7.33 -22.75 -3.34
C LYS A 281 -6.70 -21.57 -2.60
N ASP A 282 -7.49 -20.90 -1.78
CA ASP A 282 -7.07 -19.83 -0.87
C ASP A 282 -6.60 -20.37 0.50
N PHE A 283 -6.28 -19.49 1.46
CA PHE A 283 -5.81 -19.94 2.78
C PHE A 283 -6.88 -20.65 3.60
N VAL A 284 -8.16 -20.26 3.47
CA VAL A 284 -9.24 -20.92 4.20
C VAL A 284 -9.39 -22.34 3.67
N ASP A 285 -9.37 -22.56 2.35
CA ASP A 285 -9.41 -23.91 1.77
C ASP A 285 -8.28 -24.81 2.30
N VAL A 286 -7.05 -24.28 2.32
CA VAL A 286 -5.88 -25.02 2.79
C VAL A 286 -5.99 -25.38 4.27
N LEU A 287 -6.48 -24.45 5.10
CA LEU A 287 -6.66 -24.70 6.54
C LEU A 287 -7.78 -25.71 6.80
N LEU A 288 -8.87 -25.64 6.04
CA LEU A 288 -9.97 -26.60 6.14
C LEU A 288 -9.53 -27.99 5.69
N SER A 289 -8.79 -28.10 4.58
CA SER A 289 -8.27 -29.40 4.13
C SER A 289 -7.30 -30.02 5.13
N LEU A 290 -6.42 -29.21 5.73
CA LEU A 290 -5.49 -29.70 6.75
C LEU A 290 -6.20 -30.12 8.04
N ARG A 291 -7.38 -29.59 8.33
CA ARG A 291 -8.18 -29.95 9.51
C ARG A 291 -8.82 -31.34 9.39
N GLU A 292 -9.00 -31.83 8.17
CA GLU A 292 -9.49 -33.19 7.90
C GLU A 292 -8.49 -34.27 8.33
N ASP A 293 -7.19 -33.95 8.33
CA ASP A 293 -6.16 -34.84 8.84
C ASP A 293 -6.29 -35.03 10.37
N PRO A 294 -6.43 -36.27 10.87
CA PRO A 294 -6.60 -36.54 12.30
C PRO A 294 -5.49 -35.95 13.18
N GLY A 295 -4.26 -35.84 12.64
CA GLY A 295 -3.12 -35.27 13.35
C GLY A 295 -3.21 -33.76 13.59
N ASN A 296 -4.02 -33.04 12.81
CA ASN A 296 -4.17 -31.59 12.90
C ASN A 296 -5.51 -31.17 13.52
N HIS A 297 -6.48 -32.08 13.64
CA HIS A 297 -7.85 -31.77 14.09
C HIS A 297 -7.90 -31.09 15.46
N ALA A 298 -7.08 -31.54 16.40
CA ALA A 298 -6.99 -30.96 17.75
C ALA A 298 -6.34 -29.57 17.78
N LEU A 299 -5.48 -29.27 16.80
CA LEU A 299 -4.78 -28.00 16.66
C LEU A 299 -5.66 -26.96 15.95
N LEU A 300 -6.20 -27.33 14.78
CA LEU A 300 -7.00 -26.49 13.89
C LEU A 300 -8.49 -26.46 14.29
N THR A 301 -8.75 -26.09 15.55
CA THR A 301 -10.12 -25.80 16.00
C THR A 301 -10.69 -24.57 15.25
N PRO A 302 -12.02 -24.41 15.13
CA PRO A 302 -12.60 -23.21 14.52
C PRO A 302 -12.06 -21.91 15.13
N GLN A 303 -11.85 -21.88 16.45
CA GLN A 303 -11.30 -20.73 17.15
C GLN A 303 -9.82 -20.50 16.80
N THR A 304 -9.02 -21.56 16.62
CA THR A 304 -7.63 -21.44 16.16
C THR A 304 -7.57 -20.93 14.73
N ILE A 305 -8.41 -21.43 13.83
CA ILE A 305 -8.49 -20.99 12.43
C ILE A 305 -8.83 -19.50 12.39
N LYS A 306 -9.91 -19.07 13.05
CA LYS A 306 -10.28 -17.64 13.10
C LYS A 306 -9.17 -16.75 13.66
N ALA A 307 -8.52 -17.20 14.74
CA ALA A 307 -7.42 -16.45 15.35
C ALA A 307 -6.22 -16.33 14.39
N LEU A 308 -5.91 -17.38 13.63
CA LEU A 308 -4.87 -17.35 12.60
C LEU A 308 -5.25 -16.47 11.40
N LEU A 309 -6.50 -16.51 10.94
CA LEU A 309 -6.96 -15.65 9.84
C LEU A 309 -6.86 -14.17 10.23
N MET A 310 -7.26 -13.82 11.45
CA MET A 310 -7.15 -12.46 11.98
C MET A 310 -5.68 -11.97 12.05
N ASP A 311 -4.74 -12.84 12.43
CA ASP A 311 -3.30 -12.57 12.37
C ASP A 311 -2.83 -12.23 10.95
N ILE A 312 -3.26 -13.01 9.96
CA ILE A 312 -2.85 -12.83 8.56
C ILE A 312 -3.44 -11.55 7.97
N PHE A 313 -4.74 -11.30 8.21
CA PHE A 313 -5.40 -10.07 7.78
C PHE A 313 -4.73 -8.82 8.32
N SER A 314 -4.57 -8.76 9.65
CA SER A 314 -3.99 -7.60 10.31
C SER A 314 -2.50 -7.43 10.02
N GLY A 315 -1.74 -8.52 10.06
CA GLY A 315 -0.29 -8.51 9.84
C GLY A 315 0.10 -8.21 8.39
N GLY A 316 -0.69 -8.66 7.41
CA GLY A 316 -0.40 -8.51 5.98
C GLY A 316 -0.85 -7.18 5.37
N THR A 317 -1.81 -6.49 5.98
CA THR A 317 -2.41 -5.27 5.41
C THR A 317 -1.66 -4.01 5.83
N GLU A 318 -1.76 -3.63 7.11
CA GLU A 318 -1.28 -2.33 7.61
C GLU A 318 0.24 -2.18 7.46
N THR A 319 1.00 -3.26 7.71
CA THR A 319 2.47 -3.19 7.69
C THR A 319 3.01 -2.94 6.28
N ALA A 320 2.42 -3.58 5.28
CA ALA A 320 2.80 -3.41 3.89
C ALA A 320 2.31 -2.05 3.34
N TYR A 321 1.08 -1.64 3.68
CA TYR A 321 0.58 -0.31 3.39
C TYR A 321 1.50 0.79 3.92
N ALA A 322 1.82 0.77 5.22
CA ALA A 322 2.67 1.79 5.84
C ALA A 322 4.06 1.85 5.19
N THR A 323 4.64 0.69 4.86
CA THR A 323 5.93 0.62 4.15
C THR A 323 5.85 1.28 2.78
N LEU A 324 4.82 0.97 1.97
CA LEU A 324 4.69 1.55 0.63
C LEU A 324 4.39 3.05 0.67
N GLU A 325 3.60 3.50 1.64
CA GLU A 325 3.33 4.92 1.86
C GLU A 325 4.61 5.69 2.22
N TYR A 326 5.43 5.16 3.15
CA TYR A 326 6.72 5.76 3.46
C TYR A 326 7.68 5.71 2.26
N ALA A 327 7.62 4.68 1.43
CA ALA A 327 8.42 4.62 0.20
C ALA A 327 8.08 5.77 -0.74
N MET A 328 6.79 5.99 -1.01
CA MET A 328 6.36 7.11 -1.86
C MET A 328 6.70 8.46 -1.23
N ALA A 329 6.50 8.63 0.09
CA ALA A 329 6.83 9.86 0.79
C ALA A 329 8.33 10.19 0.73
N GLU A 330 9.21 9.22 0.98
CA GLU A 330 10.66 9.46 0.93
C GLU A 330 11.20 9.65 -0.49
N LEU A 331 10.62 8.96 -1.49
CA LEU A 331 11.00 9.16 -2.88
C LEU A 331 10.62 10.56 -3.37
N VAL A 332 9.41 11.05 -3.05
CA VAL A 332 8.99 12.41 -3.41
C VAL A 332 9.83 13.47 -2.69
N ARG A 333 10.28 13.20 -1.45
CA ARG A 333 11.23 14.06 -0.73
C ARG A 333 12.66 13.98 -1.27
N SER A 334 12.98 12.97 -2.07
CA SER A 334 14.31 12.76 -2.66
C SER A 334 14.22 12.62 -4.18
N PRO A 335 14.09 13.74 -4.93
CA PRO A 335 13.95 13.72 -6.38
C PRO A 335 15.08 12.96 -7.10
N ARG A 336 16.29 13.00 -6.55
CA ARG A 336 17.44 12.23 -7.05
C ARG A 336 17.20 10.72 -6.95
N ALA A 337 16.71 10.24 -5.81
CA ALA A 337 16.40 8.82 -5.62
C ALA A 337 15.21 8.39 -6.48
N MET A 338 14.16 9.22 -6.57
CA MET A 338 13.03 9.00 -7.47
C MET A 338 13.48 8.86 -8.93
N ALA A 339 14.23 9.81 -9.45
CA ALA A 339 14.69 9.79 -10.85
C ALA A 339 15.56 8.55 -11.15
N LYS A 340 16.44 8.17 -10.22
CA LYS A 340 17.28 6.98 -10.36
C LYS A 340 16.44 5.69 -10.36
N LEU A 341 15.44 5.60 -9.48
CA LEU A 341 14.53 4.46 -9.44
C LEU A 341 13.68 4.37 -10.71
N GLN A 342 13.09 5.48 -11.15
CA GLN A 342 12.33 5.55 -12.40
C GLN A 342 13.20 5.16 -13.60
N HIS A 343 14.46 5.61 -13.64
CA HIS A 343 15.40 5.23 -14.71
C HIS A 343 15.67 3.72 -14.75
N GLU A 344 15.94 3.10 -13.60
CA GLU A 344 16.11 1.64 -13.52
C GLU A 344 14.83 0.91 -13.97
N VAL A 345 13.69 1.23 -13.34
CA VAL A 345 12.45 0.50 -13.59
C VAL A 345 11.98 0.66 -15.04
N ARG A 346 12.00 1.87 -15.61
CA ARG A 346 11.61 2.13 -17.00
C ARG A 346 12.64 1.61 -18.02
N GLY A 347 13.89 1.40 -17.61
CA GLY A 347 14.94 0.83 -18.44
C GLY A 347 14.90 -0.69 -18.50
N THR A 348 14.58 -1.34 -17.37
CA THR A 348 14.56 -2.80 -17.22
C THR A 348 13.23 -3.42 -17.64
N ALA A 349 12.11 -2.77 -17.31
CA ALA A 349 10.79 -3.31 -17.66
C ALA A 349 10.67 -3.46 -19.17
N SER A 350 10.17 -4.62 -19.61
CA SER A 350 9.81 -4.84 -20.99
C SER A 350 8.89 -3.70 -21.42
N ARG A 351 9.18 -3.09 -22.58
CA ARG A 351 8.51 -1.85 -23.04
C ARG A 351 7.00 -2.04 -23.34
N LYS A 352 6.30 -3.02 -22.77
CA LYS A 352 4.92 -3.41 -23.04
C LYS A 352 4.17 -3.63 -21.71
N GLY A 353 3.14 -2.83 -21.45
CA GLY A 353 2.21 -3.04 -20.32
C GLY A 353 2.79 -2.79 -18.91
N MET A 354 2.27 -3.56 -17.95
CA MET A 354 2.59 -3.52 -16.51
C MET A 354 3.91 -4.23 -16.22
N VAL A 355 4.67 -3.75 -15.22
CA VAL A 355 5.82 -4.47 -14.68
C VAL A 355 5.34 -5.75 -13.99
N LYS A 356 5.90 -6.89 -14.38
CA LYS A 356 5.59 -8.21 -13.83
C LYS A 356 6.55 -8.59 -12.70
N GLU A 357 6.13 -9.51 -11.85
CA GLU A 357 6.94 -9.95 -10.70
C GLU A 357 8.26 -10.61 -11.12
N GLU A 358 8.29 -11.26 -12.29
CA GLU A 358 9.47 -11.91 -12.85
C GLU A 358 10.60 -10.92 -13.18
N GLU A 359 10.24 -9.70 -13.58
CA GLU A 359 11.17 -8.64 -13.99
C GLU A 359 11.84 -7.95 -12.78
N LEU A 360 11.26 -8.08 -11.58
CA LEU A 360 11.78 -7.45 -10.34
C LEU A 360 13.16 -7.98 -9.94
N ASN A 361 13.54 -9.16 -10.43
CA ASN A 361 14.84 -9.75 -10.11
C ASN A 361 16.01 -8.86 -10.53
N GLU A 362 15.86 -8.16 -11.65
CA GLU A 362 16.87 -7.29 -12.25
C GLU A 362 16.87 -5.86 -11.68
N MET A 363 15.86 -5.49 -10.89
CA MET A 363 15.69 -4.15 -10.31
C MET A 363 16.41 -4.03 -8.97
N VAL A 364 17.73 -3.83 -9.01
CA VAL A 364 18.60 -3.82 -7.82
C VAL A 364 18.34 -2.58 -6.95
N TYR A 365 18.19 -1.41 -7.56
CA TYR A 365 17.94 -0.16 -6.87
C TYR A 365 16.53 -0.09 -6.27
N LEU A 366 15.50 -0.67 -6.92
CA LEU A 366 14.18 -0.89 -6.33
C LEU A 366 14.26 -1.64 -5.01
N LYS A 367 15.00 -2.76 -4.98
CA LYS A 367 15.22 -3.56 -3.75
C LYS A 367 15.96 -2.75 -2.69
N ALA A 368 16.92 -1.94 -3.09
CA ALA A 368 17.66 -1.06 -2.20
C ALA A 368 16.75 0.04 -1.59
N VAL A 369 15.83 0.60 -2.38
CA VAL A 369 14.80 1.55 -1.91
C VAL A 369 13.90 0.88 -0.87
N VAL A 370 13.33 -0.29 -1.16
CA VAL A 370 12.47 -1.00 -0.20
C VAL A 370 13.22 -1.31 1.10
N LYS A 371 14.49 -1.73 1.03
CA LYS A 371 15.33 -1.94 2.22
C LYS A 371 15.56 -0.65 3.02
N GLU A 372 15.85 0.46 2.35
CA GLU A 372 16.10 1.74 3.03
C GLU A 372 14.85 2.30 3.70
N VAL A 373 13.68 2.12 3.07
CA VAL A 373 12.40 2.45 3.69
C VAL A 373 12.16 1.58 4.92
N LEU A 374 12.41 0.27 4.87
CA LEU A 374 12.26 -0.61 6.04
C LEU A 374 13.26 -0.30 7.17
N ARG A 375 14.44 0.25 6.84
CA ARG A 375 15.44 0.68 7.82
C ARG A 375 14.99 1.94 8.54
N LEU A 376 14.56 2.96 7.78
CA LEU A 376 14.11 4.23 8.33
C LEU A 376 12.72 4.11 8.97
N HIS A 377 11.80 3.39 8.37
CA HIS A 377 10.41 3.32 8.81
C HIS A 377 9.97 1.87 9.03
N PRO A 378 10.63 1.14 9.96
CA PRO A 378 10.23 -0.23 10.26
C PRO A 378 8.78 -0.22 10.78
N PRO A 379 7.82 -0.92 10.13
CA PRO A 379 6.43 -0.88 10.54
C PRO A 379 6.23 -1.28 12.00
N GLY A 380 7.02 -2.21 12.53
CA GLY A 380 7.07 -2.52 13.96
C GLY A 380 8.33 -1.95 14.62
N PRO A 381 8.35 -0.68 15.08
CA PRO A 381 9.58 -0.03 15.55
C PRO A 381 10.17 -0.67 16.83
N LEU A 382 9.33 -1.31 17.65
CA LEU A 382 9.72 -2.08 18.84
C LEU A 382 9.62 -3.60 18.66
N LEU A 383 9.37 -4.04 17.42
CA LEU A 383 8.88 -5.38 17.09
C LEU A 383 7.66 -5.77 17.95
N VAL A 384 7.23 -7.03 17.85
CA VAL A 384 6.21 -7.55 18.78
C VAL A 384 6.90 -7.90 20.12
N PRO A 385 6.33 -7.53 21.29
CA PRO A 385 6.93 -7.81 22.59
C PRO A 385 7.17 -9.28 22.86
N ARG A 386 8.31 -9.62 23.47
CA ARG A 386 8.65 -10.98 23.92
C ARG A 386 8.52 -11.09 25.43
N GLU A 387 8.51 -12.31 25.95
CA GLU A 387 8.53 -12.60 27.39
C GLU A 387 9.47 -13.77 27.67
N LEU A 388 10.30 -13.65 28.71
CA LEU A 388 11.21 -14.72 29.13
C LEU A 388 10.46 -15.88 29.79
N ILE A 389 10.81 -17.10 29.38
CA ILE A 389 10.26 -18.35 29.92
C ILE A 389 10.98 -18.78 31.20
N GLU A 390 12.25 -18.41 31.34
CA GLU A 390 13.14 -18.71 32.46
C GLU A 390 14.18 -17.60 32.66
N ASP A 391 14.90 -17.64 33.78
CA ASP A 391 15.98 -16.70 34.07
C ASP A 391 17.11 -16.88 33.04
N CYS A 392 17.73 -15.79 32.59
CA CYS A 392 18.77 -15.82 31.57
C CYS A 392 19.95 -14.92 31.96
N GLN A 393 21.17 -15.40 31.72
CA GLN A 393 22.38 -14.57 31.79
C GLN A 393 22.69 -14.02 30.40
N MET A 394 22.77 -12.70 30.28
CA MET A 394 23.02 -12.00 29.01
C MET A 394 23.88 -10.77 29.28
N GLN A 395 24.99 -10.62 28.55
CA GLN A 395 25.95 -9.50 28.73
C GLN A 395 26.42 -9.28 30.17
N GLY A 396 26.62 -10.37 30.93
CA GLY A 396 27.02 -10.31 32.34
C GLY A 396 25.89 -9.92 33.30
N TYR A 397 24.66 -9.78 32.83
CA TYR A 397 23.49 -9.48 33.64
C TYR A 397 22.57 -10.70 33.79
N ILE A 398 21.89 -10.79 34.92
CA ILE A 398 20.81 -11.75 35.16
C ILE A 398 19.48 -11.07 34.83
N ILE A 399 18.73 -11.66 33.90
CA ILE A 399 17.40 -11.22 33.48
C ILE A 399 16.38 -12.22 34.02
N PRO A 400 15.48 -11.82 34.94
CA PRO A 400 14.51 -12.73 35.51
C PRO A 400 13.46 -13.22 34.51
N LYS A 401 12.96 -14.43 34.73
CA LYS A 401 11.75 -14.98 34.12
C LYS A 401 10.58 -14.00 34.18
N LYS A 402 9.68 -14.05 33.19
CA LYS A 402 8.54 -13.12 33.03
C LYS A 402 8.91 -11.66 32.76
N THR A 403 10.19 -11.35 32.54
CA THR A 403 10.58 -10.05 32.01
C THR A 403 10.05 -9.89 30.59
N ARG A 404 9.35 -8.78 30.31
CA ARG A 404 8.96 -8.41 28.95
C ARG A 404 10.17 -7.87 28.21
N VAL A 405 10.27 -8.10 26.91
CA VAL A 405 11.39 -7.61 26.11
C VAL A 405 10.88 -6.85 24.90
N LEU A 406 11.40 -5.63 24.75
CA LEU A 406 11.16 -4.74 23.63
C LEU A 406 12.48 -4.56 22.87
N VAL A 407 12.49 -4.94 21.60
CA VAL A 407 13.66 -4.77 20.73
C VAL A 407 13.42 -3.51 19.91
N ASN A 408 14.16 -2.45 20.18
CA ASN A 408 14.02 -1.17 19.50
C ASN A 408 14.69 -1.21 18.12
N ALA A 409 14.08 -1.92 17.19
CA ALA A 409 14.55 -2.05 15.81
C ALA A 409 14.70 -0.69 15.14
N TRP A 410 13.81 0.27 15.42
CA TRP A 410 13.90 1.64 14.94
C TRP A 410 15.17 2.35 15.41
N GLY A 411 15.50 2.20 16.70
CA GLY A 411 16.70 2.79 17.30
C GLY A 411 17.99 2.13 16.82
N ILE A 412 18.00 0.80 16.68
CA ILE A 412 19.16 0.05 16.16
C ILE A 412 19.44 0.42 14.69
N SER A 413 18.38 0.56 13.89
CA SER A 413 18.48 0.93 12.48
C SER A 413 18.92 2.39 12.25
N ARG A 414 19.12 3.16 13.33
CA ARG A 414 19.59 4.56 13.35
C ARG A 414 20.85 4.77 14.17
N ASP A 415 21.50 3.70 14.60
CA ASP A 415 22.73 3.82 15.35
C ASP A 415 23.88 4.32 14.44
N PRO A 416 24.46 5.52 14.69
CA PRO A 416 25.51 6.07 13.86
C PRO A 416 26.81 5.25 13.91
N SER A 417 26.97 4.31 14.85
CA SER A 417 28.10 3.38 14.88
C SER A 417 28.02 2.31 13.79
N HIS A 418 26.83 2.05 13.24
CA HIS A 418 26.59 1.05 12.18
C HIS A 418 26.08 1.67 10.88
N TRP A 419 25.47 2.85 10.94
CA TRP A 419 24.84 3.51 9.80
C TRP A 419 25.41 4.91 9.57
N GLU A 420 26.11 5.10 8.44
CA GLU A 420 26.52 6.43 7.98
C GLU A 420 25.28 7.29 7.67
N ALA A 421 25.23 8.50 8.22
CA ALA A 421 24.10 9.43 8.09
C ALA A 421 22.75 8.72 8.34
N PRO A 422 22.50 8.25 9.58
CA PRO A 422 21.43 7.28 9.88
C PRO A 422 20.03 7.82 9.60
N ASP A 423 19.83 9.13 9.65
CA ASP A 423 18.53 9.78 9.43
C ASP A 423 18.29 10.16 7.96
N GLU A 424 19.29 10.00 7.08
CA GLU A 424 19.15 10.29 5.65
C GLU A 424 18.61 9.09 4.87
N PHE A 425 17.69 9.35 3.94
CA PHE A 425 17.21 8.38 2.95
C PHE A 425 18.24 8.19 1.84
N LYS A 426 19.05 7.12 1.96
CA LYS A 426 20.16 6.81 1.06
C LYS A 426 20.12 5.34 0.62
N PRO A 427 19.28 4.96 -0.37
CA PRO A 427 19.17 3.60 -0.87
C PRO A 427 20.51 2.99 -1.31
N GLU A 428 21.46 3.81 -1.77
CA GLU A 428 22.81 3.40 -2.17
C GLU A 428 23.54 2.51 -1.16
N ARG A 429 23.24 2.63 0.14
CA ARG A 429 23.88 1.82 1.19
C ARG A 429 23.58 0.33 1.09
N PHE A 430 22.52 -0.05 0.36
CA PHE A 430 22.13 -1.43 0.12
C PHE A 430 22.56 -1.95 -1.25
N MET A 431 23.37 -1.17 -1.99
CA MET A 431 23.94 -1.56 -3.27
C MET A 431 25.32 -2.21 -3.07
N GLY A 432 25.62 -3.25 -3.85
CA GLY A 432 26.92 -3.91 -3.87
C GLY A 432 26.98 -5.25 -3.11
N ASP A 433 28.09 -5.96 -3.29
CA ASP A 433 28.31 -7.28 -2.69
C ASP A 433 28.45 -7.18 -1.17
N GLY A 434 27.79 -8.10 -0.45
CA GLY A 434 27.82 -8.13 1.01
C GLY A 434 26.92 -7.10 1.70
N ALA A 435 26.07 -6.39 0.96
CA ALA A 435 25.07 -5.48 1.56
C ALA A 435 24.17 -6.23 2.56
N MET A 436 23.87 -5.57 3.68
CA MET A 436 23.05 -6.16 4.74
C MET A 436 21.68 -6.61 4.22
N ASP A 437 21.16 -7.67 4.82
CA ASP A 437 19.82 -8.20 4.56
C ASP A 437 18.98 -8.27 5.84
N PHE A 438 17.66 -8.31 5.66
CA PHE A 438 16.69 -8.42 6.75
C PHE A 438 16.31 -9.88 7.04
N LYS A 439 17.09 -10.87 6.57
CA LYS A 439 16.76 -12.31 6.68
C LYS A 439 17.07 -12.89 8.06
N GLY A 440 17.39 -12.05 9.03
CA GLY A 440 17.66 -12.43 10.42
C GLY A 440 19.11 -12.79 10.73
N ASN A 441 20.05 -12.48 9.81
CA ASN A 441 21.49 -12.67 10.03
C ASN A 441 22.22 -11.38 10.41
N HIS A 442 21.72 -10.22 9.95
CA HIS A 442 22.26 -8.90 10.27
C HIS A 442 21.36 -8.26 11.34
N PHE A 443 21.92 -8.03 12.53
CA PHE A 443 21.14 -7.55 13.69
C PHE A 443 21.06 -6.03 13.77
N GLU A 444 21.84 -5.36 12.92
CA GLU A 444 21.79 -3.94 12.60
C GLU A 444 20.52 -3.59 11.80
N PHE A 445 19.93 -4.58 11.11
CA PHE A 445 18.79 -4.43 10.21
C PHE A 445 17.76 -5.56 10.36
N THR A 446 16.84 -5.42 11.33
CA THR A 446 15.82 -6.46 11.63
C THR A 446 14.38 -5.98 11.54
N PRO A 447 13.91 -5.39 10.41
CA PRO A 447 12.53 -4.89 10.28
C PRO A 447 11.47 -6.00 10.41
N PHE A 448 11.84 -7.25 10.13
CA PHE A 448 10.98 -8.44 10.28
C PHE A 448 11.30 -9.26 11.55
N GLY A 449 12.15 -8.73 12.44
CA GLY A 449 12.73 -9.46 13.56
C GLY A 449 13.71 -10.56 13.12
N ALA A 450 14.00 -11.49 14.02
CA ALA A 450 14.89 -12.63 13.79
C ALA A 450 14.54 -13.85 14.66
N GLY A 451 15.18 -14.99 14.36
CA GLY A 451 15.04 -16.25 15.09
C GLY A 451 13.67 -16.90 14.95
N ARG A 452 13.26 -17.67 15.97
CA ARG A 452 11.99 -18.43 15.99
C ARG A 452 10.75 -17.58 15.67
N ARG A 453 10.75 -16.30 16.07
CA ARG A 453 9.62 -15.37 15.89
C ARG A 453 9.79 -14.41 14.71
N ILE A 454 10.72 -14.69 13.79
CA ILE A 454 10.86 -13.91 12.56
C ILE A 454 9.53 -13.90 11.78
N CYS A 455 9.21 -12.79 11.11
CA CYS A 455 7.97 -12.68 10.35
C CYS A 455 7.84 -13.82 9.30
N PRO A 456 6.75 -14.60 9.31
CA PRO A 456 6.54 -15.63 8.30
C PRO A 456 6.11 -15.04 6.94
N GLY A 457 5.48 -13.86 6.94
CA GLY A 457 4.99 -13.18 5.74
C GLY A 457 6.04 -12.35 4.99
N MET A 458 7.31 -12.45 5.35
CA MET A 458 8.40 -11.63 4.79
C MET A 458 8.47 -11.71 3.25
N SER A 459 8.50 -12.92 2.70
CA SER A 459 8.58 -13.13 1.25
C SER A 459 7.36 -12.57 0.51
N PHE A 460 6.17 -12.77 1.08
CA PHE A 460 4.91 -12.26 0.53
C PHE A 460 4.86 -10.73 0.52
N ALA A 461 5.26 -10.11 1.64
CA ALA A 461 5.29 -8.65 1.78
C ALA A 461 6.26 -8.03 0.77
N ILE A 462 7.48 -8.56 0.67
CA ILE A 462 8.50 -8.03 -0.24
C ILE A 462 8.07 -8.14 -1.70
N ALA A 463 7.54 -9.29 -2.13
CA ALA A 463 7.02 -9.44 -3.49
C ALA A 463 5.90 -8.42 -3.82
N SER A 464 4.98 -8.19 -2.87
CA SER A 464 3.89 -7.22 -3.05
C SER A 464 4.38 -5.77 -3.07
N LEU A 465 5.32 -5.42 -2.18
CA LEU A 465 5.89 -4.08 -2.08
C LEU A 465 6.69 -3.69 -3.32
N GLU A 466 7.58 -4.59 -3.77
CA GLU A 466 8.42 -4.36 -4.94
C GLU A 466 7.56 -4.22 -6.21
N LEU A 467 6.57 -5.10 -6.41
CA LEU A 467 5.68 -5.04 -7.57
C LEU A 467 4.85 -3.76 -7.61
N ALA A 468 4.28 -3.37 -6.47
CA ALA A 468 3.46 -2.16 -6.38
C ALA A 468 4.30 -0.90 -6.61
N LEU A 469 5.47 -0.81 -5.95
CA LEU A 469 6.36 0.34 -6.09
C LEU A 469 6.89 0.47 -7.52
N ALA A 470 7.32 -0.64 -8.14
CA ALA A 470 7.79 -0.65 -9.52
C ALA A 470 6.72 -0.10 -10.48
N ASN A 471 5.48 -0.56 -10.36
CA ASN A 471 4.40 -0.07 -11.22
C ASN A 471 4.03 1.40 -10.96
N LEU A 472 4.07 1.86 -9.69
CA LEU A 472 3.81 3.27 -9.37
C LEU A 472 4.82 4.21 -10.04
N VAL A 473 6.12 3.89 -9.97
CA VAL A 473 7.18 4.73 -10.55
C VAL A 473 7.34 4.52 -12.06
N TYR A 474 6.96 3.35 -12.57
CA TYR A 474 6.93 3.09 -14.01
C TYR A 474 5.88 3.96 -14.70
N HIS A 475 4.64 3.96 -14.22
CA HIS A 475 3.51 4.60 -14.89
C HIS A 475 3.42 6.12 -14.68
N PHE A 476 3.81 6.62 -13.50
CA PHE A 476 3.55 7.99 -13.11
C PHE A 476 4.82 8.74 -12.70
N ASP A 477 4.78 10.05 -12.91
CA ASP A 477 5.63 11.03 -12.24
C ASP A 477 4.84 11.63 -11.07
N TRP A 478 5.54 11.86 -9.96
CA TRP A 478 4.92 12.15 -8.66
C TRP A 478 5.47 13.45 -8.09
N GLU A 479 4.57 14.34 -7.68
CA GLU A 479 4.91 15.61 -7.05
C GLU A 479 4.00 15.88 -5.86
N LEU A 480 4.41 16.83 -5.01
CA LEU A 480 3.56 17.31 -3.93
C LEU A 480 2.55 18.34 -4.47
N PRO A 481 1.31 18.35 -3.95
CA PRO A 481 0.28 19.26 -4.44
C PRO A 481 0.55 20.72 -4.09
N GLY A 482 0.06 21.63 -4.93
CA GLY A 482 0.03 23.07 -4.62
C GLY A 482 1.39 23.75 -4.50
N GLY A 483 2.44 23.22 -5.14
CA GLY A 483 3.78 23.81 -5.11
C GLY A 483 4.53 23.59 -3.79
N LEU A 484 4.04 22.66 -2.94
CA LEU A 484 4.75 22.24 -1.74
C LEU A 484 6.11 21.62 -2.08
N THR A 485 7.08 21.86 -1.22
CA THR A 485 8.45 21.33 -1.35
C THR A 485 8.65 20.10 -0.49
N SER A 486 9.76 19.38 -0.70
CA SER A 486 10.16 18.21 0.10
C SER A 486 10.25 18.48 1.62
N GLU A 487 10.46 19.74 1.99
CA GLU A 487 10.57 20.19 3.39
C GLU A 487 9.20 20.37 4.05
N ASP A 488 8.14 20.58 3.25
CA ASP A 488 6.78 20.80 3.72
C ASP A 488 6.03 19.48 4.00
N LEU A 489 6.53 18.34 3.52
CA LEU A 489 5.88 17.05 3.72
C LEU A 489 5.99 16.60 5.19
N ASP A 490 4.84 16.56 5.88
CA ASP A 490 4.78 16.13 7.28
C ASP A 490 5.13 14.63 7.41
N MET A 491 6.25 14.34 8.05
CA MET A 491 6.73 12.99 8.35
C MET A 491 6.48 12.57 9.80
N THR A 492 5.61 13.28 10.52
CA THR A 492 5.27 12.93 11.90
C THR A 492 4.60 11.57 11.96
N GLU A 493 5.04 10.77 12.93
CA GLU A 493 4.55 9.41 13.16
C GLU A 493 3.28 9.44 14.01
N ALA A 494 2.34 8.54 13.73
CA ALA A 494 1.22 8.25 14.61
C ALA A 494 1.64 7.25 15.72
N PHE A 495 1.02 7.37 16.89
CA PHE A 495 1.11 6.33 17.92
C PHE A 495 0.34 5.08 17.48
N GLY A 496 0.96 3.92 17.63
CA GLY A 496 0.34 2.62 17.34
C GLY A 496 1.35 1.47 17.36
N ILE A 497 0.84 0.25 17.17
CA ILE A 497 1.66 -0.95 16.94
C ILE A 497 2.40 -0.87 15.61
N VAL A 498 1.70 -0.36 14.59
CA VAL A 498 2.30 -0.09 13.29
C VAL A 498 2.68 1.39 13.20
N GLN A 499 3.94 1.66 12.92
CA GLN A 499 4.43 3.00 12.61
C GLN A 499 3.86 3.42 11.26
N ARG A 500 2.96 4.40 11.29
CA ARG A 500 2.35 5.02 10.11
C ARG A 500 2.51 6.54 10.16
N ARG A 501 2.35 7.22 9.03
CA ARG A 501 2.30 8.68 9.02
C ARG A 501 1.04 9.16 9.74
N LYS A 502 1.16 10.27 10.47
CA LYS A 502 0.03 10.87 11.18
C LYS A 502 -0.98 11.48 10.22
N GLN A 503 -0.49 12.09 9.15
CA GLN A 503 -1.29 12.64 8.06
C GLN A 503 -1.17 11.72 6.85
N GLY A 504 -2.26 11.58 6.10
CA GLY A 504 -2.25 10.84 4.85
C GLY A 504 -1.31 11.47 3.80
N LEU A 505 -0.94 10.69 2.80
CA LEU A 505 -0.12 11.12 1.68
C LEU A 505 -1.02 11.59 0.53
N GLN A 506 -0.98 12.89 0.25
CA GLN A 506 -1.61 13.49 -0.92
C GLN A 506 -0.52 13.78 -1.95
N LEU A 507 -0.67 13.26 -3.17
CA LEU A 507 0.27 13.51 -4.27
C LEU A 507 -0.45 14.04 -5.50
N SER A 508 0.20 14.95 -6.21
CA SER A 508 -0.16 15.30 -7.58
C SER A 508 0.49 14.30 -8.52
N ILE A 509 -0.23 13.98 -9.59
CA ILE A 509 0.16 12.94 -10.52
C ILE A 509 0.28 13.58 -11.89
N TYR A 510 1.46 13.46 -12.45
CA TYR A 510 1.69 13.75 -13.85
C TYR A 510 1.93 12.41 -14.54
N CYS A 511 1.11 12.17 -15.54
CA CYS A 511 1.29 11.03 -16.40
C CYS A 511 2.65 11.15 -17.08
N SER A 512 3.57 10.22 -16.80
CA SER A 512 4.88 10.24 -17.44
C SER A 512 4.67 10.17 -18.96
N GLY A 513 5.25 11.14 -19.68
CA GLY A 513 4.97 11.36 -21.11
C GLY A 513 5.25 10.14 -22.01
N ILE A 514 5.90 9.09 -21.48
CA ILE A 514 6.20 7.84 -22.18
C ILE A 514 5.21 6.72 -21.79
N ALA A 515 4.80 6.58 -20.53
CA ALA A 515 3.96 5.47 -20.09
C ALA A 515 2.46 5.74 -20.30
N TRP A 516 2.01 6.98 -20.14
CA TRP A 516 0.64 7.34 -20.48
C TRP A 516 0.45 7.39 -21.99
N ALA A 517 1.32 8.10 -22.73
CA ALA A 517 1.25 8.10 -24.19
C ALA A 517 1.23 6.68 -24.76
N LYS A 518 1.94 5.72 -24.13
CA LYS A 518 2.01 4.34 -24.59
C LYS A 518 0.93 3.39 -24.06
N GLN A 519 0.45 3.53 -22.83
CA GLN A 519 -0.69 2.75 -22.32
C GLN A 519 -2.01 3.25 -22.96
N TRP A 520 -2.05 4.54 -23.24
CA TRP A 520 -3.03 5.18 -24.10
C TRP A 520 -2.83 4.74 -25.57
N TRP A 521 -1.59 4.64 -26.09
CA TRP A 521 -1.26 4.03 -27.39
C TRP A 521 -1.59 2.53 -27.46
N GLU A 522 -1.53 1.78 -26.36
CA GLU A 522 -1.82 0.34 -26.27
C GLU A 522 -3.34 0.08 -26.21
N SER A 523 -4.08 0.98 -25.55
CA SER A 523 -5.53 1.10 -25.73
C SER A 523 -5.87 1.48 -27.17
N LEU A 524 -5.08 2.38 -27.77
CA LEU A 524 -5.20 2.82 -29.16
C LEU A 524 -4.61 1.86 -30.20
N THR A 525 -3.95 0.76 -29.82
CA THR A 525 -3.44 -0.26 -30.77
C THR A 525 -4.22 -1.56 -30.71
N ARG A 526 -5.23 -1.62 -29.82
CA ARG A 526 -6.40 -2.49 -30.03
C ARG A 526 -7.50 -1.81 -30.85
N SER A 527 -7.50 -0.47 -30.95
CA SER A 527 -8.28 0.33 -31.92
C SER A 527 -7.60 1.70 -32.09
N CYS A 528 -7.05 2.04 -33.27
CA CYS A 528 -6.26 3.27 -33.57
C CYS A 528 -6.70 4.59 -32.88
N PHE A 529 -5.70 5.41 -32.46
CA PHE A 529 -5.63 6.90 -32.29
C PHE A 529 -6.80 7.69 -31.60
N VAL A 530 -6.63 8.64 -30.65
CA VAL A 530 -6.37 10.09 -30.88
C VAL A 530 -6.44 10.92 -29.57
N LEU A 531 -5.55 11.94 -29.53
CA LEU A 531 -5.13 13.02 -28.61
C LEU A 531 -6.19 14.04 -28.10
N GLY A 532 -5.90 14.86 -27.05
CA GLY A 532 -6.69 16.07 -26.68
C GLY A 532 -6.02 17.08 -25.70
N ILE A 533 -5.90 18.37 -26.11
CA ILE A 533 -5.29 19.57 -25.43
C ILE A 533 -6.27 20.35 -24.52
N GLU A 534 -5.77 21.26 -23.64
CA GLU A 534 -6.18 22.69 -23.52
C GLU A 534 -4.94 23.55 -23.09
N GLU A 535 -4.48 24.60 -23.80
CA GLU A 535 -4.92 26.03 -23.92
C GLU A 535 -4.52 26.93 -22.71
N GLN A 536 -3.88 28.12 -22.76
CA GLN A 536 -3.89 29.29 -23.66
C GLN A 536 -2.58 30.14 -23.56
N GLY A 537 -2.30 30.95 -24.59
CA GLY A 537 -1.57 32.24 -24.47
C GLY A 537 -0.12 32.28 -25.00
N ASN A 538 0.09 33.05 -26.08
CA ASN A 538 1.35 33.39 -26.76
C ASN A 538 2.03 32.28 -27.58
N SER A 539 2.22 32.55 -28.88
CA SER A 539 3.05 31.83 -29.88
C SER A 539 4.00 30.78 -29.28
N LYS A 540 3.57 29.51 -29.20
CA LYS A 540 4.39 28.40 -28.72
C LYS A 540 5.04 27.63 -29.87
N THR A 541 6.26 27.18 -29.63
CA THR A 541 7.04 26.36 -30.56
C THR A 541 6.56 24.90 -30.55
N CYS A 542 6.74 24.15 -31.65
CA CYS A 542 6.22 22.78 -31.86
C CYS A 542 6.47 21.81 -30.69
N ASN A 543 7.62 21.94 -30.04
CA ASN A 543 8.06 21.18 -28.86
C ASN A 543 7.23 21.45 -27.59
N GLU A 544 6.34 22.43 -27.61
CA GLU A 544 5.56 22.88 -26.45
C GLU A 544 4.06 22.63 -26.61
N THR A 545 3.65 21.80 -27.58
CA THR A 545 2.24 21.39 -27.78
C THR A 545 2.02 19.92 -27.38
N THR A 546 0.83 19.60 -26.88
CA THR A 546 0.43 18.24 -26.45
C THR A 546 0.24 17.25 -27.62
N TYR A 547 0.46 17.70 -28.86
CA TYR A 547 0.44 16.88 -30.07
C TYR A 547 1.83 16.73 -30.72
N TYR A 548 2.89 16.84 -29.93
CA TYR A 548 4.29 16.81 -30.39
C TYR A 548 4.60 15.65 -31.35
N ASP A 549 4.19 14.43 -31.02
CA ASP A 549 4.47 13.25 -31.85
C ASP A 549 3.71 13.27 -33.19
N PHE A 550 2.55 13.93 -33.25
CA PHE A 550 1.80 14.13 -34.50
C PHE A 550 2.44 15.26 -35.34
N CYS A 551 2.86 16.36 -34.69
CA CYS A 551 3.62 17.45 -35.32
C CYS A 551 4.93 16.96 -35.96
N VAL A 552 5.65 16.06 -35.28
CA VAL A 552 6.89 15.45 -35.80
C VAL A 552 6.62 14.63 -37.08
N SER A 553 5.44 14.01 -37.21
CA SER A 553 5.08 13.26 -38.42
C SER A 553 4.75 14.16 -39.62
N SER A 554 4.17 15.33 -39.39
CA SER A 554 3.84 16.33 -40.42
C SER A 554 5.07 17.12 -40.89
N LEU A 555 6.10 17.26 -40.06
CA LEU A 555 7.35 17.98 -40.36
C LEU A 555 8.30 17.25 -41.33
N GLY A 556 7.91 16.08 -41.86
CA GLY A 556 8.67 15.38 -42.91
C GLY A 556 8.86 16.18 -44.21
N SER A 557 8.14 17.29 -44.38
CA SER A 557 8.21 18.20 -45.53
C SER A 557 9.02 19.48 -45.29
N ASP A 558 9.18 19.95 -44.04
CA ASP A 558 10.04 21.09 -43.67
C ASP A 558 10.57 20.93 -42.23
N PRO A 559 11.81 20.44 -42.05
CA PRO A 559 12.42 20.17 -40.75
C PRO A 559 12.70 21.40 -39.87
N HIS A 560 12.48 22.62 -40.38
CA HIS A 560 12.84 23.85 -39.68
C HIS A 560 11.64 24.64 -39.13
N SER A 561 10.41 24.22 -39.40
CA SER A 561 9.21 24.88 -38.90
C SER A 561 8.91 24.55 -37.44
N ARG A 562 8.55 25.57 -36.64
CA ARG A 562 8.24 25.47 -35.20
C ARG A 562 6.74 25.62 -34.87
N LYS A 563 5.81 25.41 -35.82
CA LYS A 563 4.36 25.61 -35.60
C LYS A 563 3.57 24.32 -35.88
N ALA A 564 2.55 24.04 -35.06
CA ALA A 564 1.61 22.94 -35.28
C ALA A 564 0.56 23.34 -36.35
N ASP A 565 0.38 22.52 -37.39
CA ASP A 565 -0.59 22.74 -38.45
C ASP A 565 -1.90 22.00 -38.16
N VAL A 566 -2.81 22.67 -37.44
CA VAL A 566 -4.14 22.10 -37.06
C VAL A 566 -4.93 21.69 -38.30
N LYS A 567 -4.81 22.41 -39.41
CA LYS A 567 -5.42 22.07 -40.71
C LYS A 567 -4.83 20.78 -41.27
N GLY A 568 -3.52 20.58 -41.13
CA GLY A 568 -2.82 19.32 -41.42
C GLY A 568 -3.29 18.14 -40.56
N LEU A 569 -3.54 18.37 -39.27
CA LEU A 569 -4.10 17.36 -38.35
C LEU A 569 -5.50 16.91 -38.81
N SER A 570 -6.40 17.86 -39.06
CA SER A 570 -7.76 17.59 -39.55
C SER A 570 -7.73 16.82 -40.87
N THR A 571 -6.80 17.18 -41.76
CA THR A 571 -6.59 16.51 -43.05
C THR A 571 -6.24 15.03 -42.86
N ILE A 572 -5.36 14.70 -41.92
CA ILE A 572 -4.96 13.31 -41.67
C ILE A 572 -6.11 12.51 -41.06
N ALA A 573 -6.81 13.05 -40.06
CA ALA A 573 -7.95 12.39 -39.41
C ALA A 573 -9.06 12.06 -40.44
N ILE A 574 -9.40 13.01 -41.31
CA ILE A 574 -10.39 12.80 -42.36
C ILE A 574 -9.90 11.76 -43.39
N ASN A 575 -8.61 11.75 -43.75
CA ASN A 575 -8.07 10.74 -44.65
C ASN A 575 -8.15 9.31 -44.08
N ILE A 576 -7.99 9.14 -42.77
CA ILE A 576 -8.19 7.85 -42.10
C ILE A 576 -9.66 7.45 -42.15
N ALA A 577 -10.58 8.38 -41.87
CA ALA A 577 -12.02 8.15 -41.99
C ALA A 577 -12.43 7.79 -43.44
N ILE A 578 -11.85 8.44 -44.45
CA ILE A 578 -12.03 8.11 -45.88
C ILE A 578 -11.57 6.68 -46.16
N SER A 579 -10.42 6.27 -45.64
CA SER A 579 -9.90 4.92 -45.80
C SER A 579 -10.83 3.88 -45.17
N ASN A 580 -11.34 4.14 -43.96
CA ASN A 580 -12.32 3.28 -43.30
C ASN A 580 -13.61 3.17 -44.14
N ALA A 581 -14.22 4.29 -44.50
CA ALA A 581 -15.45 4.32 -45.29
C ALA A 581 -15.28 3.61 -46.64
N THR A 582 -14.12 3.77 -47.29
CA THR A 582 -13.77 3.07 -48.54
C THR A 582 -13.70 1.57 -48.33
N ASN A 583 -12.93 1.12 -47.34
CA ASN A 583 -12.78 -0.30 -47.04
C ASN A 583 -14.10 -0.96 -46.66
N THR A 584 -14.94 -0.25 -45.91
CA THR A 584 -16.25 -0.75 -45.46
C THR A 584 -17.26 -0.79 -46.60
N SER A 585 -17.24 0.20 -47.51
CA SER A 585 -18.03 0.16 -48.75
C SER A 585 -17.63 -1.03 -49.64
N SER A 586 -16.32 -1.23 -49.87
CA SER A 586 -15.81 -2.38 -50.63
C SER A 586 -16.14 -3.72 -49.98
N PHE A 587 -16.07 -3.79 -48.66
CA PHE A 587 -16.46 -4.99 -47.91
C PHE A 587 -17.95 -5.31 -48.06
N ALA A 588 -18.83 -4.31 -47.92
CA ALA A 588 -20.28 -4.50 -48.13
C ALA A 588 -20.60 -4.91 -49.58
N ALA A 589 -19.92 -4.34 -50.58
CA ALA A 589 -20.08 -4.72 -51.98
C ALA A 589 -19.62 -6.16 -52.25
N ALA A 590 -18.50 -6.59 -51.64
CA ALA A 590 -18.01 -7.96 -51.74
C ALA A 590 -18.98 -8.97 -51.10
N LEU A 591 -19.55 -8.62 -49.94
CA LEU A 591 -20.60 -9.44 -49.31
C LEU A 591 -21.84 -9.53 -50.21
N ALA A 592 -22.24 -8.43 -50.86
CA ALA A 592 -23.37 -8.43 -51.79
C ALA A 592 -23.13 -9.28 -53.04
N HIS A 593 -21.89 -9.35 -53.54
CA HIS A 593 -21.53 -10.18 -54.69
C HIS A 593 -21.60 -11.69 -54.35
N ASN A 594 -21.29 -12.05 -53.11
CA ASN A 594 -21.23 -13.44 -52.66
C ASN A 594 -22.54 -13.95 -52.05
N ALA A 595 -23.54 -13.08 -51.86
CA ALA A 595 -24.83 -13.44 -51.28
C ALA A 595 -25.79 -14.00 -52.35
N THR A 596 -26.52 -15.06 -51.98
CA THR A 596 -27.53 -15.70 -52.84
C THR A 596 -28.96 -15.20 -52.58
N ASP A 597 -29.23 -14.65 -51.40
CA ASP A 597 -30.52 -14.07 -51.03
C ASP A 597 -30.71 -12.68 -51.64
N ALA A 598 -31.71 -12.51 -52.50
CA ALA A 598 -31.98 -11.26 -53.21
C ALA A 598 -32.25 -10.06 -52.27
N SER A 599 -32.85 -10.31 -51.10
CA SER A 599 -33.13 -9.29 -50.08
C SER A 599 -31.85 -8.87 -49.37
N LEU A 600 -30.97 -9.82 -49.04
CA LEU A 600 -29.66 -9.54 -48.46
C LEU A 600 -28.76 -8.78 -49.45
N VAL A 601 -28.76 -9.17 -50.72
CA VAL A 601 -28.04 -8.49 -51.80
C VAL A 601 -28.51 -7.03 -51.93
N ALA A 602 -29.82 -6.78 -51.90
CA ALA A 602 -30.38 -5.43 -51.98
C ALA A 602 -29.95 -4.56 -50.79
N VAL A 603 -30.03 -5.09 -49.57
CA VAL A 603 -29.64 -4.38 -48.34
C VAL A 603 -28.13 -4.09 -48.30
N LEU A 604 -27.28 -5.06 -48.66
CA LEU A 604 -25.83 -4.88 -48.67
C LEU A 604 -25.37 -3.89 -49.75
N ARG A 605 -26.00 -3.87 -50.93
CA ARG A 605 -25.74 -2.85 -51.96
C ARG A 605 -26.14 -1.45 -51.48
N ALA A 606 -27.28 -1.34 -50.81
CA ALA A 606 -27.70 -0.08 -50.22
C ALA A 606 -26.70 0.38 -49.14
N CYS A 607 -26.18 -0.53 -48.32
CA CYS A 607 -25.12 -0.23 -47.36
C CYS A 607 -23.81 0.22 -48.02
N ALA A 608 -23.34 -0.51 -49.03
CA ALA A 608 -22.14 -0.13 -49.78
C ALA A 608 -22.25 1.29 -50.36
N ALA A 609 -23.44 1.65 -50.87
CA ALA A 609 -23.74 2.99 -51.36
C ALA A 609 -23.73 4.05 -50.24
N ARG A 610 -24.22 3.74 -49.03
CA ARG A 610 -24.19 4.67 -47.89
C ARG A 610 -22.78 4.95 -47.40
N TYR A 611 -21.92 3.93 -47.30
CA TYR A 611 -20.51 4.13 -46.97
C TYR A 611 -19.74 4.86 -48.09
N ALA A 612 -20.13 4.67 -49.35
CA ALA A 612 -19.60 5.48 -50.45
C ALA A 612 -20.01 6.96 -50.32
N ASN A 613 -21.25 7.25 -49.90
CA ASN A 613 -21.69 8.62 -49.63
C ASN A 613 -20.96 9.23 -48.44
N ALA A 614 -20.71 8.46 -47.37
CA ALA A 614 -19.88 8.90 -46.24
C ALA A 614 -18.47 9.27 -46.70
N ARG A 615 -17.87 8.44 -47.55
CA ARG A 615 -16.56 8.74 -48.17
C ARG A 615 -16.58 10.05 -48.97
N GLU A 616 -17.60 10.27 -49.80
CA GLU A 616 -17.71 11.51 -50.58
C GLU A 616 -17.92 12.73 -49.69
N ALA A 617 -18.74 12.62 -48.63
CA ALA A 617 -18.90 13.69 -47.65
C ALA A 617 -17.56 14.02 -46.97
N LEU A 618 -16.80 13.01 -46.54
CA LEU A 618 -15.45 13.23 -45.99
C LEU A 618 -14.49 13.88 -47.00
N ARG A 619 -14.60 13.57 -48.29
CA ARG A 619 -13.83 14.26 -49.34
C ARG A 619 -14.23 15.73 -49.51
N TRP A 620 -15.52 16.04 -49.45
CA TRP A 620 -15.98 17.43 -49.42
C TRP A 620 -15.51 18.17 -48.18
N SER A 621 -15.37 17.46 -47.05
CA SER A 621 -14.74 18.03 -45.86
C SER A 621 -13.27 18.38 -46.08
N LEU A 622 -12.49 17.55 -46.79
CA LEU A 622 -11.11 17.90 -47.16
C LEU A 622 -11.04 19.12 -48.08
N ASP A 623 -11.96 19.24 -49.04
CA ASP A 623 -12.03 20.39 -49.95
C ASP A 623 -12.41 21.68 -49.19
N ALA A 624 -13.38 21.58 -48.29
CA ALA A 624 -13.78 22.67 -47.40
C ALA A 624 -12.63 23.09 -46.44
N LEU A 625 -11.88 22.13 -45.89
CA LEU A 625 -10.67 22.43 -45.12
C LEU A 625 -9.62 23.16 -45.96
N SER A 626 -9.42 22.74 -47.22
CA SER A 626 -8.44 23.35 -48.11
C SER A 626 -8.75 24.82 -48.38
N THR A 627 -10.03 25.15 -48.48
CA THR A 627 -10.59 26.50 -48.71
C THR A 627 -10.90 27.27 -47.42
N GLU A 628 -10.55 26.71 -46.25
CA GLU A 628 -10.77 27.33 -44.92
C GLU A 628 -12.24 27.55 -44.56
N ALA A 629 -13.13 26.79 -45.18
CA ALA A 629 -14.56 26.76 -44.90
C ALA A 629 -14.88 25.74 -43.78
N TYR A 630 -14.44 26.03 -42.54
CA TYR A 630 -14.48 25.06 -41.43
C TYR A 630 -15.87 24.61 -41.02
N ASP A 631 -16.87 25.50 -41.04
CA ASP A 631 -18.28 25.15 -40.82
C ASP A 631 -18.76 24.08 -41.82
N TYR A 632 -18.39 24.22 -43.09
CA TYR A 632 -18.73 23.26 -44.13
C TYR A 632 -17.97 21.95 -43.93
N ALA A 633 -16.69 22.01 -43.55
CA ALA A 633 -15.91 20.83 -43.22
C ALA A 633 -16.56 20.04 -42.07
N PHE A 634 -17.00 20.73 -41.02
CA PHE A 634 -17.69 20.17 -39.87
C PHE A 634 -19.03 19.52 -40.25
N VAL A 635 -19.85 20.23 -41.02
CA VAL A 635 -21.14 19.70 -41.52
C VAL A 635 -20.92 18.43 -42.35
N HIS A 636 -19.89 18.41 -43.20
CA HIS A 636 -19.59 17.26 -44.04
C HIS A 636 -19.10 16.04 -43.26
N VAL A 637 -18.25 16.21 -42.23
CA VAL A 637 -17.88 15.10 -41.34
C VAL A 637 -19.08 14.62 -40.51
N SER A 638 -19.92 15.54 -40.03
CA SER A 638 -21.14 15.17 -39.28
C SER A 638 -22.07 14.32 -40.14
N ALA A 639 -22.31 14.73 -41.39
CA ALA A 639 -23.10 13.96 -42.34
C ALA A 639 -22.48 12.58 -42.61
N ALA A 640 -21.15 12.49 -42.69
CA ALA A 640 -20.43 11.23 -42.87
C ALA A 640 -20.66 10.22 -41.74
N ALA A 641 -20.77 10.70 -40.49
CA ALA A 641 -21.07 9.87 -39.31
C ALA A 641 -22.50 9.31 -39.35
N GLU A 642 -23.45 10.02 -39.96
CA GLU A 642 -24.85 9.61 -39.98
C GLU A 642 -25.21 8.63 -41.10
N TYR A 643 -24.55 8.69 -42.27
CA TYR A 643 -24.87 7.82 -43.40
C TYR A 643 -24.84 6.30 -43.07
N PRO A 644 -23.89 5.79 -42.26
CA PRO A 644 -23.84 4.38 -41.87
C PRO A 644 -25.00 3.90 -41.00
N ASN A 645 -25.56 4.75 -40.13
CA ASN A 645 -26.65 4.38 -39.22
C ASN A 645 -27.90 3.83 -39.95
N VAL A 646 -28.06 4.20 -41.23
CA VAL A 646 -29.10 3.69 -42.13
C VAL A 646 -28.98 2.18 -42.37
N CYS A 647 -27.77 1.60 -42.31
CA CYS A 647 -27.55 0.17 -42.47
C CYS A 647 -28.25 -0.66 -41.40
N ARG A 648 -28.09 -0.29 -40.12
CA ARG A 648 -28.78 -0.96 -39.01
C ARG A 648 -30.29 -0.90 -39.18
N VAL A 649 -30.82 0.22 -39.67
CA VAL A 649 -32.25 0.39 -39.94
C VAL A 649 -32.73 -0.54 -41.07
N LEU A 650 -31.99 -0.62 -42.18
CA LEU A 650 -32.34 -1.50 -43.31
C LEU A 650 -32.33 -2.99 -42.92
N PHE A 651 -31.40 -3.40 -42.06
CA PHE A 651 -31.39 -4.77 -41.52
C PHE A 651 -32.54 -5.00 -40.52
N ARG A 652 -32.89 -4.03 -39.66
CA ARG A 652 -34.05 -4.14 -38.76
C ARG A 652 -35.39 -4.24 -39.51
N GLN A 653 -35.52 -3.59 -40.66
CA GLN A 653 -36.71 -3.69 -41.52
C GLN A 653 -36.86 -5.06 -42.21
N ASN A 654 -35.81 -5.88 -42.19
CA ASN A 654 -35.79 -7.23 -42.74
C ASN A 654 -35.46 -8.24 -41.62
N PRO A 655 -36.40 -8.58 -40.73
CA PRO A 655 -36.15 -9.37 -39.52
C PRO A 655 -35.64 -10.81 -39.76
N ARG A 656 -35.60 -11.26 -41.03
CA ARG A 656 -35.00 -12.53 -41.45
C ARG A 656 -33.47 -12.43 -41.69
N LEU A 657 -32.91 -11.22 -41.70
CA LEU A 657 -31.50 -10.95 -41.97
C LEU A 657 -30.78 -10.52 -40.69
N ALA A 658 -29.66 -11.17 -40.37
CA ALA A 658 -28.79 -10.76 -39.27
C ALA A 658 -27.78 -9.70 -39.74
N TYR A 659 -27.58 -8.65 -38.94
CA TYR A 659 -26.56 -7.65 -39.23
C TYR A 659 -25.15 -8.24 -39.02
N PRO A 660 -24.26 -8.21 -40.03
CA PRO A 660 -22.94 -8.81 -39.89
C PRO A 660 -22.11 -8.14 -38.79
N ALA A 661 -21.57 -8.91 -37.83
CA ALA A 661 -20.75 -8.36 -36.74
C ALA A 661 -19.51 -7.58 -37.21
N ALA A 662 -18.95 -7.96 -38.37
CA ALA A 662 -17.87 -7.22 -39.01
C ALA A 662 -18.31 -5.86 -39.56
N MET A 663 -19.57 -5.71 -40.00
CA MET A 663 -20.14 -4.41 -40.37
C MET A 663 -20.40 -3.56 -39.14
N ALA A 664 -20.89 -4.15 -38.05
CA ALA A 664 -21.15 -3.43 -36.80
C ALA A 664 -19.88 -2.79 -36.20
N ARG A 665 -18.75 -3.51 -36.19
CA ARG A 665 -17.46 -2.97 -35.74
C ARG A 665 -16.97 -1.83 -36.65
N ARG A 666 -17.06 -2.01 -37.97
CA ARG A 666 -16.63 -1.00 -38.93
C ARG A 666 -17.47 0.28 -38.90
N GLU A 667 -18.76 0.15 -38.58
CA GLU A 667 -19.67 1.27 -38.37
C GLU A 667 -19.27 2.08 -37.15
N GLU A 668 -18.99 1.40 -36.03
CA GLU A 668 -18.52 2.01 -34.78
C GLU A 668 -17.14 2.69 -34.97
N ASP A 669 -16.24 2.05 -35.71
CA ASP A 669 -14.93 2.64 -36.07
C ASP A 669 -15.09 3.94 -36.86
N LEU A 670 -16.01 3.98 -37.84
CA LEU A 670 -16.22 5.16 -38.67
C LEU A 670 -16.87 6.30 -37.89
N GLU A 671 -17.86 6.01 -37.04
CA GLU A 671 -18.48 6.98 -36.14
C GLU A 671 -17.44 7.61 -35.22
N HIS A 672 -16.58 6.79 -34.61
CA HIS A 672 -15.51 7.25 -33.75
C HIS A 672 -14.49 8.15 -34.49
N LEU A 673 -14.05 7.75 -35.69
CA LEU A 673 -13.13 8.53 -36.52
C LEU A 673 -13.74 9.88 -36.94
N CYS A 674 -15.05 9.93 -37.18
CA CYS A 674 -15.74 11.17 -37.51
C CYS A 674 -15.83 12.10 -36.28
N THR A 675 -16.12 11.58 -35.09
CA THR A 675 -16.11 12.36 -33.85
C THR A 675 -14.74 13.02 -33.61
N ILE A 676 -13.67 12.25 -33.77
CA ILE A 676 -12.29 12.74 -33.70
C ILE A 676 -12.05 13.89 -34.69
N ALA A 677 -12.46 13.72 -35.95
CA ALA A 677 -12.28 14.76 -36.96
C ALA A 677 -13.11 16.02 -36.63
N LEU A 678 -14.32 15.88 -36.09
CA LEU A 678 -15.16 16.99 -35.65
C LEU A 678 -14.51 17.78 -34.50
N GLU A 679 -13.94 17.08 -33.51
CA GLU A 679 -13.24 17.71 -32.39
C GLU A 679 -12.03 18.53 -32.89
N ILE A 680 -11.22 17.98 -33.79
CA ILE A 680 -10.06 18.70 -34.35
C ILE A 680 -10.51 19.88 -35.24
N ILE A 681 -11.57 19.71 -36.05
CA ILE A 681 -12.12 20.80 -36.88
C ILE A 681 -12.66 21.92 -35.99
N SER A 682 -13.27 21.61 -34.84
CA SER A 682 -13.80 22.63 -33.92
C SER A 682 -12.72 23.55 -33.33
N LEU A 683 -11.46 23.13 -33.36
CA LEU A 683 -10.31 23.94 -32.94
C LEU A 683 -9.86 24.96 -34.02
N LEU A 684 -10.40 24.88 -35.24
CA LEU A 684 -10.07 25.79 -36.35
C LEU A 684 -10.93 27.06 -36.38
N GLY A 685 -11.92 27.19 -35.49
CA GLY A 685 -12.84 28.33 -35.40
C GLY A 685 -14.26 27.93 -35.72
#